data_AF-A0A7X9IBY1-F1
#
_entry.id   AF-A0A7X9IBY1-F1
#
_cell.length_a   1.000
_cell.length_b   1.000
_cell.length_c   1.000
_cell.angle_alpha   90.00
_cell.angle_beta   90.00
_cell.angle_gamma   90.00
#
_symmetry.space_group_name_H-M   'P 1'
#
loop_
_entity.id
_entity.type
_entity.pdbx_description
1 polymer ?
#
loop_
_entity_poly.entity_id
_entity_poly.type
_entity_poly.pdbx_seq_one_letter_code
_entity_poly.pdbx_strand_id
1 'polypeptide(L)'
;MKETYNLDKLSDRMKLSPVFAFPAAKGNLTLSDIVKPDDTVRFDNDNFIRIVIKKDSVFDLRLKDFYNFSDIASLDRGYILGEVMFSDFHGSKSITLDAISLFFSSALRATFLSLDDGNPHDFPSFPSTNTGEHSFGPFAGFENALLSSGMLKIKVKNNLTAPLNDIKVHVYNSPDHSEVTPEVTIPSLLPGESDSIPVNIAGRIIRNNMLVSVVFTGSPGASNVIVDMDQTVDVSLQGYDLEAVSGRLIVPEQILGSPSGKDTIDLDPGTDIEIESGKILTGSLAFTAISGTPLATTIKITLPETSRSGSPVQENIIIPPLQTVNGSVSLNNTTADFSTDIHKPYNRLPVNYEIKVSSGGNLVNFSSLDEVQLKLSMPDPDIDYLKGYFGQKIEEIEKDTIFTELDDVLKKITGSFHIADPSIKLNYSNSFGIPVGITFEANGKRESTAVNLDLAPFTIDYPAFPVRDITSSFRIDKTNSKLADLVSLPPTEVAFSGSGKLNPSTPPGTRNNYVFGNSRFIASLEIEVPLELWINNLQFADTVDNFLKSDEGDDDSPLKPENMEYFRLKITASNGFPLGASLKVILYDSLAASNLDTINAPDIIKPALVDASGKVTAAVESETIIDFDKDFFSKSEQADKMIFVFTLITSGGGNKNVKFYSDYKLNFRANLLVKPNLIF
;
A
#
# COMPACT_ATOMS: atom_id res chain seq x y z
N MET A 1 -39.81 112.39 50.47
CA MET A 1 -40.15 110.98 50.17
C MET A 1 -38.87 110.17 50.34
N LYS A 2 -38.79 109.29 51.34
CA LYS A 2 -37.68 108.37 51.55
C LYS A 2 -38.17 107.01 51.07
N GLU A 3 -37.58 106.49 50.00
CA GLU A 3 -37.78 105.10 49.58
C GLU A 3 -36.91 104.19 50.43
N THR A 4 -37.53 103.21 51.06
CA THR A 4 -36.85 102.15 51.81
C THR A 4 -36.62 100.98 50.85
N TYR A 5 -35.37 100.72 50.48
CA TYR A 5 -35.00 99.52 49.74
C TYR A 5 -35.04 98.32 50.70
N ASN A 6 -35.85 97.31 50.36
CA ASN A 6 -35.89 96.05 51.09
C ASN A 6 -34.84 95.09 50.49
N LEU A 7 -33.72 94.92 51.20
CA LEU A 7 -32.58 94.11 50.79
C LEU A 7 -32.80 92.60 50.99
N ASP A 8 -33.89 92.18 51.65
CA ASP A 8 -34.25 90.75 51.86
C ASP A 8 -34.86 90.08 50.63
N LYS A 9 -34.86 90.77 49.47
CA LYS A 9 -35.28 90.23 48.16
C LYS A 9 -34.13 89.95 47.21
N LEU A 10 -32.88 90.14 47.63
CA LEU A 10 -31.72 89.69 46.87
C LEU A 10 -31.54 88.18 47.10
N SER A 11 -31.50 87.43 46.01
CA SER A 11 -31.23 85.99 46.02
C SER A 11 -29.89 85.70 46.70
N ASP A 12 -29.87 84.81 47.70
CA ASP A 12 -28.64 84.29 48.33
C ASP A 12 -27.82 83.41 47.37
N ARG A 13 -28.35 83.12 46.18
CA ARG A 13 -27.72 82.25 45.17
C ARG A 13 -27.05 83.05 44.06
N MET A 14 -25.78 82.76 43.78
CA MET A 14 -25.01 83.34 42.67
C MET A 14 -24.99 82.36 41.49
N LYS A 15 -25.42 82.81 40.32
CA LYS A 15 -25.38 82.01 39.07
C LYS A 15 -24.23 82.45 38.17
N LEU A 16 -23.38 81.52 37.76
CA LEU A 16 -22.26 81.76 36.85
C LEU A 16 -22.31 80.76 35.69
N SER A 17 -22.40 81.24 34.43
CA SER A 17 -22.39 80.39 33.23
C SER A 17 -21.17 80.64 32.32
N PRO A 18 -19.93 80.35 32.76
CA PRO A 18 -18.73 80.52 31.94
C PRO A 18 -18.69 79.50 30.80
N VAL A 19 -18.07 79.87 29.66
CA VAL A 19 -17.76 78.93 28.58
C VAL A 19 -16.29 78.56 28.68
N PHE A 20 -16.00 77.28 28.83
CA PHE A 20 -14.65 76.74 28.83
C PHE A 20 -14.38 75.98 27.54
N ALA A 21 -13.17 76.12 27.00
CA ALA A 21 -12.72 75.37 25.83
C ALA A 21 -11.41 74.65 26.15
N PHE A 22 -11.38 73.34 25.96
CA PHE A 22 -10.24 72.48 26.26
C PHE A 22 -9.84 71.65 25.03
N PRO A 23 -8.55 71.54 24.70
CA PRO A 23 -8.11 70.50 23.78
C PRO A 23 -8.35 69.14 24.46
N ALA A 24 -9.20 68.30 23.86
CA ALA A 24 -9.55 67.00 24.43
C ALA A 24 -8.57 65.91 23.96
N ALA A 25 -8.28 65.87 22.66
CA ALA A 25 -7.36 64.89 22.09
C ALA A 25 -6.75 65.38 20.77
N LYS A 26 -5.54 64.92 20.45
CA LYS A 26 -4.92 65.04 19.13
C LYS A 26 -4.12 63.78 18.85
N GLY A 27 -4.26 63.23 17.66
CA GLY A 27 -3.55 62.02 17.25
C GLY A 27 -3.23 61.98 15.76
N ASN A 28 -2.25 61.16 15.42
CA ASN A 28 -1.94 60.71 14.07
C ASN A 28 -1.80 59.19 14.14
N LEU A 29 -2.57 58.47 13.33
CA LEU A 29 -2.68 57.02 13.35
C LEU A 29 -2.44 56.47 11.95
N THR A 30 -1.52 55.52 11.83
CA THR A 30 -1.37 54.67 10.64
C THR A 30 -1.80 53.25 10.94
N LEU A 31 -2.14 52.45 9.93
CA LEU A 31 -2.44 51.03 10.15
C LEU A 31 -1.23 50.28 10.71
N SER A 32 -0.03 50.69 10.33
CA SER A 32 1.24 50.17 10.87
C SER A 32 1.43 50.46 12.37
N ASP A 33 0.70 51.43 12.94
CA ASP A 33 0.71 51.70 14.38
C ASP A 33 -0.24 50.76 15.15
N ILE A 34 -1.25 50.21 14.47
CA ILE A 34 -2.28 49.33 15.06
C ILE A 34 -1.86 47.86 14.95
N VAL A 35 -1.36 47.46 13.78
CA VAL A 35 -0.99 46.07 13.47
C VAL A 35 0.43 46.05 12.93
N LYS A 36 1.28 45.24 13.55
CA LYS A 36 2.65 45.01 13.08
C LYS A 36 2.68 43.84 12.12
N PRO A 37 3.53 43.88 11.07
CA PRO A 37 3.66 42.77 10.16
C PRO A 37 4.33 41.59 10.88
N ASP A 38 3.78 40.40 10.63
CA ASP A 38 4.27 39.12 11.15
C ASP A 38 3.97 38.02 10.10
N ASP A 39 4.02 36.74 10.51
CA ASP A 39 3.71 35.63 9.63
C ASP A 39 2.24 35.61 9.18
N THR A 40 1.34 36.25 9.95
CA THR A 40 -0.10 36.31 9.71
C THR A 40 -0.52 37.56 8.94
N VAL A 41 0.11 38.71 9.20
CA VAL A 41 -0.17 39.98 8.54
C VAL A 41 1.05 40.41 7.74
N ARG A 42 0.96 40.33 6.41
CA ARG A 42 2.03 40.72 5.50
C ARG A 42 1.75 42.09 4.90
N PHE A 43 2.78 42.94 4.85
CA PHE A 43 2.78 44.14 4.01
C PHE A 43 3.59 43.85 2.75
N ASP A 44 2.95 43.96 1.59
CA ASP A 44 3.62 43.83 0.30
C ASP A 44 4.57 45.03 0.06
N ASN A 45 5.40 44.96 -0.99
CA ASN A 45 6.38 46.00 -1.31
C ASN A 45 5.76 47.40 -1.54
N ASP A 46 4.49 47.46 -1.92
CA ASP A 46 3.74 48.68 -2.14
C ASP A 46 2.91 49.11 -0.92
N ASN A 47 3.15 48.50 0.25
CA ASN A 47 2.42 48.64 1.52
C ASN A 47 1.01 48.03 1.53
N PHE A 48 0.63 47.26 0.51
CA PHE A 48 -0.67 46.59 0.53
C PHE A 48 -0.73 45.50 1.59
N ILE A 49 -1.84 45.42 2.33
CA ILE A 49 -1.96 44.52 3.48
C ILE A 49 -2.65 43.22 3.06
N ARG A 50 -2.07 42.09 3.46
CA ARG A 50 -2.67 40.76 3.31
C ARG A 50 -2.60 39.99 4.61
N ILE A 51 -3.62 39.19 4.86
CA ILE A 51 -3.63 38.19 5.92
C ILE A 51 -3.23 36.85 5.30
N VAL A 52 -2.18 36.20 5.82
CA VAL A 52 -1.64 34.95 5.31
C VAL A 52 -1.61 33.93 6.43
N ILE A 53 -2.32 32.81 6.30
CA ILE A 53 -2.30 31.73 7.29
C ILE A 53 -1.63 30.53 6.62
N LYS A 54 -0.52 30.06 7.20
CA LYS A 54 0.20 28.88 6.72
C LYS A 54 0.06 27.75 7.71
N LYS A 55 -0.21 26.55 7.21
CA LYS A 55 -0.19 25.33 7.98
C LYS A 55 0.58 24.27 7.20
N ASP A 56 1.75 23.92 7.72
CA ASP A 56 2.58 22.87 7.14
C ASP A 56 2.03 21.49 7.48
N SER A 57 2.30 20.53 6.60
CA SER A 57 1.99 19.11 6.78
C SER A 57 0.54 18.82 7.18
N VAL A 58 -0.42 19.43 6.48
CA VAL A 58 -1.85 19.12 6.65
C VAL A 58 -2.19 17.70 6.18
N PHE A 59 -1.38 17.13 5.28
CA PHE A 59 -1.45 15.74 4.84
C PHE A 59 -0.04 15.13 4.79
N ASP A 60 0.15 13.93 5.36
CA ASP A 60 1.34 13.07 5.22
C ASP A 60 0.83 11.63 5.02
N LEU A 61 0.83 11.18 3.76
CA LEU A 61 0.37 9.86 3.35
C LEU A 61 1.56 9.07 2.82
N ARG A 62 1.76 7.83 3.25
CA ARG A 62 2.91 6.99 2.86
C ARG A 62 2.45 5.68 2.27
N LEU A 63 3.28 5.06 1.43
CA LEU A 63 2.93 3.81 0.74
C LEU A 63 2.43 2.71 1.69
N LYS A 64 3.12 2.55 2.83
CA LYS A 64 2.80 1.56 3.87
C LYS A 64 1.42 1.76 4.52
N ASP A 65 0.82 2.94 4.39
CA ASP A 65 -0.51 3.22 4.94
C ASP A 65 -1.62 2.63 4.03
N PHE A 66 -1.28 2.29 2.78
CA PHE A 66 -2.22 1.79 1.78
C PHE A 66 -1.94 0.36 1.33
N TYR A 67 -0.66 -0.02 1.24
CA TYR A 67 -0.24 -1.31 0.70
C TYR A 67 0.74 -1.99 1.64
N ASN A 68 0.49 -3.27 1.90
CA ASN A 68 1.42 -4.13 2.59
C ASN A 68 2.05 -5.10 1.58
N PHE A 69 3.32 -4.88 1.27
CA PHE A 69 4.09 -5.77 0.38
C PHE A 69 4.97 -6.77 1.15
N SER A 70 4.78 -6.89 2.47
CA SER A 70 5.38 -7.94 3.29
C SER A 70 4.74 -9.30 3.00
N ASP A 71 5.58 -10.32 2.89
CA ASP A 71 5.17 -11.74 2.78
C ASP A 71 4.21 -12.05 1.62
N ILE A 72 4.18 -11.21 0.57
CA ILE A 72 3.19 -11.33 -0.50
C ILE A 72 3.38 -12.56 -1.39
N ALA A 73 4.52 -13.24 -1.34
CA ALA A 73 4.81 -14.36 -2.23
C ALA A 73 5.08 -15.64 -1.44
N SER A 74 4.33 -16.69 -1.76
CA SER A 74 4.53 -18.02 -1.19
C SER A 74 4.24 -19.14 -2.18
N LEU A 75 4.93 -20.26 -2.01
CA LEU A 75 4.71 -21.51 -2.73
C LEU A 75 4.90 -22.67 -1.76
N ASP A 76 3.97 -23.62 -1.76
CA ASP A 76 4.11 -24.90 -1.07
C ASP A 76 3.85 -26.02 -2.08
N ARG A 77 4.86 -26.87 -2.32
CA ARG A 77 4.81 -27.94 -3.30
C ARG A 77 5.43 -29.22 -2.77
N GLY A 78 4.70 -30.30 -2.99
CA GLY A 78 5.12 -31.68 -2.76
C GLY A 78 5.42 -32.39 -4.09
N TYR A 79 6.55 -33.07 -4.16
CA TYR A 79 6.97 -33.87 -5.30
C TYR A 79 7.07 -35.32 -4.89
N ILE A 80 6.16 -36.14 -5.41
CA ILE A 80 6.22 -37.59 -5.24
C ILE A 80 7.38 -38.11 -6.09
N LEU A 81 8.19 -38.98 -5.50
CA LEU A 81 9.40 -39.53 -6.10
C LEU A 81 9.11 -40.30 -7.38
N GLY A 82 8.00 -41.04 -7.41
CA GLY A 82 7.60 -41.83 -8.57
C GLY A 82 8.50 -43.04 -8.76
N GLU A 83 8.44 -43.64 -9.95
CA GLU A 83 9.22 -44.83 -10.28
C GLU A 83 10.69 -44.46 -10.48
N VAL A 84 11.60 -45.33 -10.06
CA VAL A 84 13.05 -45.11 -10.20
C VAL A 84 13.69 -46.21 -11.01
N MET A 85 14.58 -45.83 -11.91
CA MET A 85 15.46 -46.79 -12.59
C MET A 85 16.50 -47.34 -11.63
N PHE A 86 16.90 -48.60 -11.81
CA PHE A 86 18.08 -49.18 -11.15
C PHE A 86 18.89 -50.06 -12.10
N SER A 87 20.08 -50.46 -11.68
CA SER A 87 21.05 -51.13 -12.57
C SER A 87 20.57 -52.50 -13.06
N ASP A 88 20.84 -52.75 -14.34
CA ASP A 88 20.80 -54.08 -14.95
C ASP A 88 21.61 -55.11 -14.15
N PHE A 89 21.22 -56.38 -14.25
CA PHE A 89 21.96 -57.49 -13.66
C PHE A 89 22.14 -58.64 -14.65
N HIS A 90 23.20 -59.42 -14.47
CA HIS A 90 23.43 -60.62 -15.26
C HIS A 90 24.03 -61.75 -14.42
N GLY A 91 23.76 -62.99 -14.81
CA GLY A 91 24.41 -64.17 -14.22
C GLY A 91 24.31 -65.37 -15.14
N SER A 92 25.25 -66.31 -15.01
CA SER A 92 25.30 -67.53 -15.81
C SER A 92 25.68 -68.73 -14.94
N LYS A 93 25.12 -69.89 -15.27
CA LYS A 93 25.42 -71.18 -14.65
C LYS A 93 25.64 -72.22 -15.74
N SER A 94 26.69 -73.01 -15.60
CA SER A 94 26.94 -74.16 -16.46
C SER A 94 26.46 -75.43 -15.76
N ILE A 95 25.62 -76.21 -16.44
CA ILE A 95 25.16 -77.53 -16.00
C ILE A 95 25.94 -78.55 -16.83
N THR A 96 26.82 -79.33 -16.20
CA THR A 96 27.64 -80.32 -16.90
C THR A 96 26.83 -81.54 -17.32
N LEU A 97 27.29 -82.27 -18.32
CA LEU A 97 26.72 -83.55 -18.72
C LEU A 97 26.74 -84.55 -17.57
N ASP A 98 27.77 -84.55 -16.71
CA ASP A 98 27.76 -85.33 -15.46
C ASP A 98 26.60 -84.95 -14.54
N ALA A 99 26.38 -83.65 -14.33
CA ALA A 99 25.29 -83.15 -13.51
C ALA A 99 23.92 -83.54 -14.07
N ILE A 100 23.74 -83.49 -15.41
CA ILE A 100 22.52 -83.96 -16.07
C ILE A 100 22.36 -85.47 -15.88
N SER A 101 23.45 -86.24 -16.05
CA SER A 101 23.44 -87.70 -16.01
C SER A 101 23.11 -88.29 -14.64
N LEU A 102 23.30 -87.53 -13.55
CA LEU A 102 22.89 -87.90 -12.19
C LEU A 102 21.41 -88.23 -12.09
N PHE A 103 20.59 -87.65 -12.97
CA PHE A 103 19.14 -87.83 -13.01
C PHE A 103 18.69 -88.92 -14.02
N PHE A 104 19.63 -89.59 -14.69
CA PHE A 104 19.35 -90.74 -15.54
C PHE A 104 19.16 -92.02 -14.71
N SER A 105 18.71 -93.09 -15.37
CA SER A 105 18.79 -94.43 -14.77
C SER A 105 20.25 -94.84 -14.56
N SER A 106 20.54 -95.65 -13.53
CA SER A 106 21.91 -96.09 -13.24
C SER A 106 22.60 -96.76 -14.43
N ALA A 107 21.83 -97.46 -15.27
CA ALA A 107 22.34 -98.09 -16.49
C ALA A 107 22.71 -97.05 -17.55
N LEU A 108 21.84 -96.07 -17.82
CA LEU A 108 22.11 -95.03 -18.82
C LEU A 108 23.29 -94.15 -18.40
N ARG A 109 23.38 -93.81 -17.12
CA ARG A 109 24.53 -93.05 -16.59
C ARG A 109 25.84 -93.82 -16.74
N ALA A 110 25.85 -95.12 -16.44
CA ALA A 110 27.05 -95.95 -16.61
C ALA A 110 27.50 -95.98 -18.07
N THR A 111 26.57 -95.96 -19.03
CA THR A 111 26.90 -95.82 -20.46
C THR A 111 27.63 -94.52 -20.73
N PHE A 112 27.06 -93.37 -20.33
CA PHE A 112 27.72 -92.06 -20.54
C PHE A 112 29.13 -92.00 -19.93
N LEU A 113 29.31 -92.51 -18.70
CA LEU A 113 30.62 -92.57 -18.05
C LEU A 113 31.62 -93.46 -18.79
N SER A 114 31.18 -94.53 -19.45
CA SER A 114 32.07 -95.41 -20.22
C SER A 114 32.50 -94.84 -21.58
N LEU A 115 31.76 -93.84 -22.09
CA LEU A 115 32.04 -93.18 -23.36
C LEU A 115 32.96 -91.96 -23.21
N ASP A 116 33.23 -91.54 -21.97
CA ASP A 116 34.17 -90.47 -21.65
C ASP A 116 35.62 -90.99 -21.62
N ASP A 117 36.12 -91.41 -22.79
CA ASP A 117 37.47 -91.97 -22.98
C ASP A 117 38.32 -91.17 -23.98
N GLY A 118 37.79 -90.04 -24.47
CA GLY A 118 38.43 -89.17 -25.46
C GLY A 118 38.32 -89.64 -26.91
N ASN A 119 37.67 -90.77 -27.20
CA ASN A 119 37.43 -91.27 -28.56
C ASN A 119 36.02 -90.87 -29.08
N PRO A 120 35.79 -90.84 -30.40
CA PRO A 120 34.45 -90.65 -30.96
C PRO A 120 33.54 -91.86 -30.72
N HIS A 121 32.34 -91.60 -30.20
CA HIS A 121 31.29 -92.58 -29.95
C HIS A 121 29.94 -92.10 -30.50
N ASP A 122 28.94 -92.97 -30.47
CA ASP A 122 27.54 -92.52 -30.58
C ASP A 122 27.11 -91.96 -29.23
N PHE A 123 26.79 -90.67 -29.17
CA PHE A 123 26.21 -90.02 -28.00
C PHE A 123 24.81 -90.60 -27.75
N PRO A 124 24.57 -91.30 -26.62
CA PRO A 124 23.29 -91.94 -26.36
C PRO A 124 22.14 -90.93 -26.29
N SER A 125 20.96 -91.30 -26.79
CA SER A 125 19.75 -90.50 -26.53
C SER A 125 19.39 -90.55 -25.04
N PHE A 126 18.82 -89.47 -24.52
CA PHE A 126 18.32 -89.43 -23.15
C PHE A 126 16.91 -88.83 -23.08
N PRO A 127 16.05 -89.32 -22.15
CA PRO A 127 14.67 -88.90 -22.03
C PRO A 127 14.53 -87.53 -21.32
N SER A 128 13.30 -87.06 -21.14
CA SER A 128 13.05 -85.87 -20.33
C SER A 128 13.70 -85.97 -18.95
N THR A 129 14.52 -84.99 -18.61
CA THR A 129 15.39 -84.97 -17.43
C THR A 129 15.26 -83.63 -16.71
N ASN A 130 14.72 -83.68 -15.50
CA ASN A 130 14.64 -82.53 -14.60
C ASN A 130 15.92 -82.47 -13.76
N THR A 131 16.72 -81.43 -13.95
CA THR A 131 18.00 -81.25 -13.24
C THR A 131 17.86 -80.56 -11.88
N GLY A 132 16.63 -80.33 -11.44
CA GLY A 132 16.32 -79.59 -10.23
C GLY A 132 16.54 -78.08 -10.41
N GLU A 133 16.73 -77.41 -9.28
CA GLU A 133 16.86 -75.96 -9.21
C GLU A 133 18.33 -75.54 -9.05
N HIS A 134 18.73 -74.56 -9.86
CA HIS A 134 20.08 -74.00 -9.85
C HIS A 134 20.02 -72.59 -9.27
N SER A 135 20.85 -72.31 -8.27
CA SER A 135 20.91 -70.98 -7.65
C SER A 135 21.71 -69.99 -8.51
N PHE A 136 21.12 -68.82 -8.71
CA PHE A 136 21.70 -67.63 -9.33
C PHE A 136 21.75 -66.49 -8.31
N GLY A 137 22.83 -65.71 -8.34
CA GLY A 137 23.04 -64.58 -7.43
C GLY A 137 23.96 -64.88 -6.24
N PRO A 138 24.08 -63.95 -5.27
CA PRO A 138 23.35 -62.68 -5.23
C PRO A 138 23.79 -61.70 -6.33
N PHE A 139 22.83 -61.12 -7.04
CA PHE A 139 23.06 -60.01 -7.97
C PHE A 139 23.36 -58.71 -7.19
N ALA A 140 24.31 -57.91 -7.69
CA ALA A 140 24.61 -56.61 -7.09
C ALA A 140 23.52 -55.57 -7.44
N GLY A 141 23.48 -54.46 -6.71
CA GLY A 141 22.60 -53.33 -7.03
C GLY A 141 21.22 -53.36 -6.36
N PHE A 142 20.75 -54.51 -5.91
CA PHE A 142 19.49 -54.63 -5.17
C PHE A 142 19.48 -55.84 -4.24
N GLU A 143 18.50 -55.88 -3.33
CA GLU A 143 18.12 -57.07 -2.56
C GLU A 143 16.73 -57.54 -2.95
N ASN A 144 15.81 -56.58 -3.11
CA ASN A 144 14.47 -56.81 -3.63
C ASN A 144 13.93 -55.55 -4.32
N ALA A 145 13.09 -55.73 -5.33
CA ALA A 145 12.40 -54.65 -6.02
C ALA A 145 11.03 -55.11 -6.51
N LEU A 146 10.00 -54.31 -6.24
CA LEU A 146 8.70 -54.41 -6.93
C LEU A 146 8.79 -53.58 -8.20
N LEU A 147 8.66 -54.22 -9.36
CA LEU A 147 8.89 -53.57 -10.65
C LEU A 147 7.61 -52.92 -11.21
N SER A 148 7.73 -51.71 -11.74
CA SER A 148 6.71 -51.12 -12.63
C SER A 148 6.94 -51.56 -14.07
N SER A 149 8.21 -51.65 -14.49
CA SER A 149 8.63 -52.09 -15.82
C SER A 149 9.95 -52.89 -15.73
N GLY A 150 10.23 -53.71 -16.76
CA GLY A 150 11.45 -54.51 -16.79
C GLY A 150 11.33 -55.80 -17.59
N MET A 151 12.47 -56.24 -18.13
CA MET A 151 12.59 -57.48 -18.89
C MET A 151 13.65 -58.41 -18.27
N LEU A 152 13.36 -59.71 -18.23
CA LEU A 152 14.32 -60.77 -17.93
C LEU A 152 14.59 -61.59 -19.19
N LYS A 153 15.80 -61.52 -19.72
CA LYS A 153 16.26 -62.39 -20.81
C LYS A 153 16.84 -63.66 -20.25
N ILE A 154 16.21 -64.78 -20.58
CA ILE A 154 16.67 -66.13 -20.27
C ILE A 154 17.34 -66.68 -21.52
N LYS A 155 18.63 -67.01 -21.45
CA LYS A 155 19.40 -67.54 -22.58
C LYS A 155 20.01 -68.90 -22.22
N VAL A 156 19.85 -69.88 -23.11
CA VAL A 156 20.45 -71.21 -22.98
C VAL A 156 21.38 -71.47 -24.15
N LYS A 157 22.57 -72.01 -23.88
CA LYS A 157 23.55 -72.43 -24.89
C LYS A 157 23.86 -73.91 -24.70
N ASN A 158 23.73 -74.68 -25.77
CA ASN A 158 24.12 -76.07 -25.80
C ASN A 158 25.61 -76.19 -26.17
N ASN A 159 26.48 -76.56 -25.23
CA ASN A 159 27.88 -76.91 -25.53
C ASN A 159 28.11 -78.44 -25.50
N LEU A 160 27.05 -79.25 -25.47
CA LEU A 160 27.17 -80.70 -25.69
C LEU A 160 27.47 -80.97 -27.16
N THR A 161 28.04 -82.13 -27.44
CA THR A 161 28.26 -82.60 -28.81
C THR A 161 27.02 -83.25 -29.45
N ALA A 162 25.91 -83.34 -28.73
CA ALA A 162 24.61 -83.78 -29.24
C ALA A 162 23.55 -82.67 -29.22
N PRO A 163 22.56 -82.70 -30.15
CA PRO A 163 21.41 -81.81 -30.10
C PRO A 163 20.61 -81.97 -28.80
N LEU A 164 20.00 -80.89 -28.34
CA LEU A 164 19.00 -80.91 -27.29
C LEU A 164 17.62 -80.66 -27.91
N ASN A 165 16.62 -81.42 -27.47
CA ASN A 165 15.23 -81.04 -27.70
C ASN A 165 14.88 -79.79 -26.88
N ASP A 166 13.63 -79.33 -26.94
CA ASP A 166 13.15 -78.18 -26.19
C ASP A 166 13.56 -78.22 -24.70
N ILE A 167 13.86 -77.06 -24.13
CA ILE A 167 14.33 -76.91 -22.75
C ILE A 167 13.34 -76.00 -22.01
N LYS A 168 12.72 -76.51 -20.96
CA LYS A 168 11.82 -75.74 -20.12
C LYS A 168 12.59 -75.09 -19.00
N VAL A 169 12.38 -73.79 -18.80
CA VAL A 169 13.04 -72.98 -17.79
C VAL A 169 12.00 -72.21 -16.99
N HIS A 170 12.08 -72.27 -15.66
CA HIS A 170 11.22 -71.50 -14.75
C HIS A 170 12.09 -70.80 -13.70
N VAL A 171 11.91 -69.49 -13.53
CA VAL A 171 12.69 -68.67 -12.58
C VAL A 171 11.84 -68.29 -11.37
N TYR A 172 12.36 -68.58 -10.18
CA TYR A 172 11.78 -68.22 -8.88
C TYR A 172 12.74 -67.35 -8.08
N ASN A 173 12.20 -66.60 -7.12
CA ASN A 173 13.00 -65.94 -6.09
C ASN A 173 13.48 -66.94 -5.04
N SER A 174 14.62 -66.63 -4.42
CA SER A 174 15.11 -67.32 -3.23
C SER A 174 15.13 -66.35 -2.04
N PRO A 175 14.73 -66.78 -0.82
CA PRO A 175 14.34 -68.14 -0.43
C PRO A 175 12.83 -68.44 -0.50
N ASP A 176 11.99 -67.48 -0.89
CA ASP A 176 10.53 -67.59 -0.75
C ASP A 176 9.82 -68.34 -1.89
N HIS A 177 10.57 -68.77 -2.91
CA HIS A 177 10.05 -69.52 -4.07
C HIS A 177 8.92 -68.81 -4.83
N SER A 178 8.86 -67.47 -4.73
CA SER A 178 7.87 -66.70 -5.48
C SER A 178 8.26 -66.62 -6.96
N GLU A 179 7.26 -66.71 -7.84
CA GLU A 179 7.48 -66.72 -9.29
C GLU A 179 8.02 -65.38 -9.82
N VAL A 180 9.15 -65.41 -10.53
CA VAL A 180 9.73 -64.26 -11.25
C VAL A 180 9.25 -64.24 -12.70
N THR A 181 9.27 -65.39 -13.37
CA THR A 181 8.74 -65.57 -14.73
C THR A 181 7.78 -66.75 -14.77
N PRO A 182 6.80 -66.81 -15.69
CA PRO A 182 6.19 -68.09 -16.04
C PRO A 182 7.24 -69.09 -16.59
N GLU A 183 6.90 -70.38 -16.64
CA GLU A 183 7.70 -71.38 -17.37
C GLU A 183 7.80 -70.98 -18.84
N VAL A 184 9.02 -70.93 -19.37
CA VAL A 184 9.31 -70.67 -20.78
C VAL A 184 9.96 -71.88 -21.43
N THR A 185 9.70 -72.06 -22.73
CA THR A 185 10.29 -73.15 -23.52
C THR A 185 11.29 -72.59 -24.51
N ILE A 186 12.57 -72.87 -24.29
CA ILE A 186 13.62 -72.65 -25.28
C ILE A 186 13.50 -73.75 -26.34
N PRO A 187 13.44 -73.42 -27.65
CA PRO A 187 13.41 -74.40 -28.72
C PRO A 187 14.63 -75.34 -28.69
N SER A 188 14.56 -76.42 -29.47
CA SER A 188 15.70 -77.33 -29.67
C SER A 188 16.97 -76.59 -30.10
N LEU A 189 18.11 -77.03 -29.57
CA LEU A 189 19.42 -76.41 -29.80
C LEU A 189 20.41 -77.44 -30.35
N LEU A 190 21.01 -77.16 -31.50
CA LEU A 190 22.13 -77.92 -32.04
C LEU A 190 23.41 -77.74 -31.20
N PRO A 191 24.41 -78.63 -31.35
CA PRO A 191 25.72 -78.44 -30.72
C PRO A 191 26.32 -77.05 -31.03
N GLY A 192 26.67 -76.30 -29.99
CA GLY A 192 27.21 -74.95 -30.08
C GLY A 192 26.18 -73.83 -30.22
N GLU A 193 24.90 -74.15 -30.42
CA GLU A 193 23.82 -73.17 -30.61
C GLU A 193 23.36 -72.57 -29.28
N SER A 194 22.81 -71.35 -29.34
CA SER A 194 22.13 -70.72 -28.20
C SER A 194 20.89 -69.98 -28.65
N ASP A 195 19.85 -69.98 -27.82
CA ASP A 195 18.66 -69.17 -28.01
C ASP A 195 18.28 -68.44 -26.71
N SER A 196 17.46 -67.40 -26.82
CA SER A 196 17.06 -66.56 -25.69
C SER A 196 15.63 -66.06 -25.79
N ILE A 197 14.92 -66.09 -24.67
CA ILE A 197 13.56 -65.59 -24.55
C ILE A 197 13.56 -64.39 -23.60
N PRO A 198 13.13 -63.20 -24.06
CA PRO A 198 12.85 -62.07 -23.18
C PRO A 198 11.46 -62.25 -22.55
N VAL A 199 11.39 -62.09 -21.23
CA VAL A 199 10.16 -62.18 -20.45
C VAL A 199 9.89 -60.85 -19.77
N ASN A 200 8.68 -60.31 -19.93
CA ASN A 200 8.27 -59.13 -19.19
C ASN A 200 8.02 -59.50 -17.72
N ILE A 201 8.70 -58.80 -16.81
CA ILE A 201 8.63 -59.01 -15.35
C ILE A 201 8.00 -57.81 -14.62
N ALA A 202 7.34 -56.91 -15.34
CA ALA A 202 6.53 -55.84 -14.76
C ALA A 202 5.49 -56.38 -13.77
N GLY A 203 5.30 -55.66 -12.66
CA GLY A 203 4.38 -56.04 -11.58
C GLY A 203 4.87 -57.19 -10.71
N ARG A 204 6.06 -57.76 -10.97
CA ARG A 204 6.65 -58.82 -10.15
C ARG A 204 7.59 -58.24 -9.10
N ILE A 205 7.71 -58.94 -7.97
CA ILE A 205 8.77 -58.72 -7.00
C ILE A 205 9.95 -59.59 -7.42
N ILE A 206 11.11 -58.98 -7.61
CA ILE A 206 12.36 -59.72 -7.83
C ILE A 206 13.25 -59.64 -6.60
N ARG A 207 14.06 -60.67 -6.38
CA ARG A 207 15.13 -60.71 -5.38
C ARG A 207 16.48 -60.92 -6.05
N ASN A 208 17.53 -60.50 -5.35
CA ASN A 208 18.89 -60.64 -5.86
C ASN A 208 19.39 -62.09 -5.88
N ASN A 209 18.73 -63.01 -5.18
CA ASN A 209 18.95 -64.44 -5.28
C ASN A 209 17.74 -65.08 -5.98
N MET A 210 18.02 -65.88 -6.99
CA MET A 210 17.00 -66.57 -7.80
C MET A 210 17.33 -68.07 -7.88
N LEU A 211 16.30 -68.86 -8.14
CA LEU A 211 16.38 -70.30 -8.42
C LEU A 211 15.85 -70.52 -9.83
N VAL A 212 16.60 -71.27 -10.63
CA VAL A 212 16.23 -71.60 -12.01
C VAL A 212 16.00 -73.10 -12.11
N SER A 213 14.76 -73.51 -12.31
CA SER A 213 14.39 -74.89 -12.61
C SER A 213 14.61 -75.16 -14.09
N VAL A 214 15.39 -76.20 -14.41
CA VAL A 214 15.74 -76.55 -15.79
C VAL A 214 15.36 -78.00 -16.08
N VAL A 215 14.43 -78.18 -17.03
CA VAL A 215 13.98 -79.48 -17.50
C VAL A 215 14.33 -79.62 -18.98
N PHE A 216 15.26 -80.51 -19.28
CA PHE A 216 15.56 -80.93 -20.65
C PHE A 216 14.48 -81.89 -21.10
N THR A 217 13.80 -81.66 -22.22
CA THR A 217 12.78 -82.62 -22.72
C THR A 217 13.41 -83.87 -23.34
N GLY A 218 14.72 -83.85 -23.57
CA GLY A 218 15.55 -84.99 -23.97
C GLY A 218 16.64 -84.60 -24.97
N SER A 219 17.43 -85.59 -25.40
CA SER A 219 18.31 -85.49 -26.55
C SER A 219 18.06 -86.68 -27.48
N PRO A 220 17.98 -86.47 -28.81
CA PRO A 220 17.90 -87.56 -29.77
C PRO A 220 19.22 -88.36 -29.89
N GLY A 221 20.29 -87.91 -29.24
CA GLY A 221 21.64 -88.45 -29.42
C GLY A 221 22.33 -87.88 -30.66
N ALA A 222 23.57 -88.32 -30.89
CA ALA A 222 24.37 -87.95 -32.05
C ALA A 222 25.33 -89.09 -32.40
N SER A 223 25.79 -89.15 -33.64
CA SER A 223 26.75 -90.18 -34.08
C SER A 223 28.15 -89.62 -34.27
N ASN A 224 29.15 -90.42 -33.92
CA ASN A 224 30.56 -90.12 -34.14
C ASN A 224 31.00 -88.76 -33.53
N VAL A 225 30.73 -88.58 -32.23
CA VAL A 225 31.11 -87.39 -31.46
C VAL A 225 31.84 -87.78 -30.18
N ILE A 226 32.64 -86.86 -29.64
CA ILE A 226 33.26 -87.07 -28.33
C ILE A 226 32.22 -86.82 -27.25
N VAL A 227 31.94 -87.85 -26.45
CA VAL A 227 31.15 -87.73 -25.21
C VAL A 227 32.14 -87.35 -24.13
N ASP A 228 31.93 -86.20 -23.50
CA ASP A 228 32.79 -85.69 -22.44
C ASP A 228 31.88 -85.19 -21.32
N MET A 229 32.07 -85.73 -20.11
CA MET A 229 31.21 -85.48 -18.96
C MET A 229 31.33 -84.04 -18.45
N ASP A 230 32.38 -83.31 -18.84
CA ASP A 230 32.60 -81.90 -18.54
C ASP A 230 31.91 -80.95 -19.55
N GLN A 231 31.33 -81.47 -20.65
CA GLN A 231 30.52 -80.64 -21.56
C GLN A 231 29.35 -80.00 -20.84
N THR A 232 28.98 -78.78 -21.23
CA THR A 232 27.99 -77.99 -20.47
C THR A 232 26.77 -77.60 -21.30
N VAL A 233 25.68 -77.37 -20.59
CA VAL A 233 24.62 -76.47 -21.03
C VAL A 233 24.71 -75.22 -20.17
N ASP A 234 24.94 -74.06 -20.80
CA ASP A 234 25.03 -72.79 -20.08
C ASP A 234 23.67 -72.11 -20.08
N VAL A 235 23.18 -71.78 -18.88
CA VAL A 235 21.96 -71.00 -18.67
C VAL A 235 22.35 -69.63 -18.13
N SER A 236 21.78 -68.57 -18.69
CA SER A 236 22.06 -67.19 -18.27
C SER A 236 20.79 -66.37 -18.13
N LEU A 237 20.81 -65.49 -17.12
CA LEU A 237 19.77 -64.51 -16.83
C LEU A 237 20.34 -63.11 -17.03
N GLN A 238 19.59 -62.23 -17.67
CA GLN A 238 19.91 -60.81 -17.80
C GLN A 238 18.66 -59.97 -17.56
N GLY A 239 18.64 -59.18 -16.48
CA GLY A 239 17.61 -58.18 -16.23
C GLY A 239 18.03 -56.83 -16.80
N TYR A 240 17.14 -56.16 -17.53
CA TYR A 240 17.38 -54.86 -18.16
C TYR A 240 16.10 -54.04 -18.30
N ASP A 241 16.25 -52.73 -18.55
CA ASP A 241 15.17 -51.73 -18.61
C ASP A 241 14.31 -51.74 -17.34
N LEU A 242 14.97 -51.81 -16.17
CA LEU A 242 14.31 -52.05 -14.88
C LEU A 242 13.90 -50.75 -14.19
N GLU A 243 12.61 -50.59 -13.92
CA GLU A 243 12.05 -49.53 -13.07
C GLU A 243 11.32 -50.12 -11.87
N ALA A 244 11.54 -49.55 -10.70
CA ALA A 244 10.97 -50.01 -9.44
C ALA A 244 9.97 -49.00 -8.87
N VAL A 245 8.89 -49.55 -8.29
CA VAL A 245 7.89 -48.84 -7.48
C VAL A 245 8.32 -48.81 -6.01
N SER A 246 8.98 -49.87 -5.53
CA SER A 246 9.55 -49.90 -4.18
C SER A 246 10.59 -51.02 -4.07
N GLY A 247 11.40 -50.99 -3.02
CA GLY A 247 12.34 -52.07 -2.73
C GLY A 247 13.58 -51.61 -1.99
N ARG A 248 14.50 -52.55 -1.76
CA ARG A 248 15.83 -52.25 -1.23
C ARG A 248 16.86 -52.34 -2.35
N LEU A 249 17.27 -51.19 -2.89
CA LEU A 249 18.09 -51.11 -4.10
C LEU A 249 19.01 -49.88 -4.11
N ILE A 250 19.99 -49.89 -5.02
CA ILE A 250 20.88 -48.76 -5.32
C ILE A 250 20.20 -47.94 -6.42
N VAL A 251 19.85 -46.70 -6.11
CA VAL A 251 19.26 -45.76 -7.06
C VAL A 251 20.38 -44.94 -7.70
N PRO A 252 20.70 -45.13 -8.99
CA PRO A 252 21.62 -44.26 -9.72
C PRO A 252 21.10 -42.83 -9.77
N GLU A 253 22.00 -41.86 -10.02
CA GLU A 253 21.58 -40.47 -10.20
C GLU A 253 20.58 -40.37 -11.36
N GLN A 254 19.41 -39.81 -11.07
CA GLN A 254 18.39 -39.55 -12.06
C GLN A 254 17.62 -38.27 -11.73
N ILE A 255 17.04 -37.68 -12.76
CA ILE A 255 16.20 -36.49 -12.66
C ILE A 255 14.77 -36.95 -12.46
N LEU A 256 14.12 -36.47 -11.40
CA LEU A 256 12.70 -36.69 -11.18
C LEU A 256 11.88 -35.76 -12.03
N GLY A 257 10.94 -36.34 -12.78
CA GLY A 257 9.92 -35.63 -13.55
C GLY A 257 10.47 -34.65 -14.59
N SER A 258 10.17 -34.84 -15.88
CA SER A 258 10.14 -33.69 -16.79
C SER A 258 9.22 -33.92 -17.99
N PRO A 259 8.59 -32.84 -18.48
CA PRO A 259 9.35 -31.89 -19.28
C PRO A 259 9.30 -30.41 -18.88
N SER A 260 8.49 -29.95 -17.92
CA SER A 260 8.41 -28.49 -17.68
C SER A 260 9.18 -28.01 -16.47
N GLY A 261 9.19 -28.75 -15.34
CA GLY A 261 9.80 -28.27 -14.09
C GLY A 261 9.45 -26.82 -13.79
N LYS A 262 8.24 -26.38 -14.17
CA LYS A 262 7.79 -24.98 -14.19
C LYS A 262 6.62 -24.85 -13.24
N ASP A 263 6.65 -23.83 -12.44
CA ASP A 263 5.57 -23.43 -11.54
C ASP A 263 5.57 -21.91 -11.40
N THR A 264 4.62 -21.38 -10.65
CA THR A 264 4.50 -19.95 -10.40
C THR A 264 4.33 -19.72 -8.91
N ILE A 265 5.13 -18.81 -8.37
CA ILE A 265 4.93 -18.24 -7.04
C ILE A 265 3.87 -17.15 -7.19
N ASP A 266 2.76 -17.31 -6.49
CA ASP A 266 1.66 -16.36 -6.51
C ASP A 266 1.99 -15.16 -5.61
N LEU A 267 1.79 -13.94 -6.13
CA LEU A 267 1.83 -12.73 -5.33
C LEU A 267 0.39 -12.39 -4.87
N ASP A 268 0.23 -12.04 -3.60
CA ASP A 268 -1.00 -11.51 -3.02
C ASP A 268 -0.79 -10.05 -2.54
N PRO A 269 -0.85 -9.07 -3.45
CA PRO A 269 -0.72 -7.66 -3.08
C PRO A 269 -2.00 -7.05 -2.51
N GLY A 270 -3.09 -7.82 -2.38
CA GLY A 270 -4.42 -7.34 -2.04
C GLY A 270 -5.38 -7.24 -3.24
N THR A 271 -6.60 -6.80 -2.96
CA THR A 271 -7.69 -6.75 -3.96
C THR A 271 -7.49 -5.63 -4.99
N ASP A 272 -7.82 -5.90 -6.26
CA ASP A 272 -7.77 -4.91 -7.36
C ASP A 272 -6.37 -4.36 -7.67
N ILE A 273 -5.31 -5.08 -7.28
CA ILE A 273 -3.92 -4.72 -7.55
C ILE A 273 -3.30 -5.71 -8.52
N GLU A 274 -2.72 -5.20 -9.61
CA GLU A 274 -2.01 -5.97 -10.62
C GLU A 274 -0.56 -5.45 -10.73
N ILE A 275 0.39 -6.18 -10.15
CA ILE A 275 1.82 -5.89 -10.28
C ILE A 275 2.33 -6.56 -11.55
N GLU A 276 2.90 -5.75 -12.45
CA GLU A 276 3.50 -6.20 -13.71
C GLU A 276 4.98 -6.53 -13.52
N SER A 277 5.73 -5.65 -12.86
CA SER A 277 7.16 -5.82 -12.65
C SER A 277 7.64 -4.99 -11.47
N GLY A 278 8.84 -5.26 -10.99
CA GLY A 278 9.43 -4.48 -9.90
C GLY A 278 10.93 -4.65 -9.79
N LYS A 279 11.54 -3.81 -8.96
CA LYS A 279 12.95 -3.92 -8.58
C LYS A 279 13.07 -4.04 -7.07
N ILE A 280 13.82 -5.05 -6.65
CA ILE A 280 14.12 -5.36 -5.24
C ILE A 280 15.52 -4.80 -4.93
N LEU A 281 15.63 -3.91 -3.95
CA LEU A 281 16.91 -3.38 -3.47
C LEU A 281 17.59 -4.44 -2.60
N THR A 282 16.89 -4.88 -1.56
CA THR A 282 17.34 -5.96 -0.66
C THR A 282 16.20 -6.91 -0.38
N GLY A 283 16.47 -8.21 -0.34
CA GLY A 283 15.47 -9.22 -0.06
C GLY A 283 16.00 -10.61 -0.34
N SER A 284 15.22 -11.62 0.03
CA SER A 284 15.57 -13.01 -0.21
C SER A 284 14.34 -13.87 -0.46
N LEU A 285 14.50 -14.89 -1.29
CA LEU A 285 13.56 -16.00 -1.38
C LEU A 285 13.97 -17.04 -0.32
N ALA A 286 13.29 -17.04 0.82
CA ALA A 286 13.48 -18.05 1.85
C ALA A 286 12.93 -19.39 1.36
N PHE A 287 13.62 -20.48 1.72
CA PHE A 287 13.16 -21.82 1.41
C PHE A 287 13.24 -22.76 2.61
N THR A 288 12.29 -23.69 2.66
CA THR A 288 12.31 -24.87 3.53
C THR A 288 12.12 -26.08 2.63
N ALA A 289 13.15 -26.92 2.54
CA ALA A 289 13.13 -28.13 1.73
C ALA A 289 13.18 -29.36 2.64
N ILE A 290 12.22 -30.28 2.50
CA ILE A 290 12.04 -31.45 3.37
C ILE A 290 12.16 -32.70 2.51
N SER A 291 13.11 -33.57 2.81
CA SER A 291 13.20 -34.89 2.18
C SER A 291 12.48 -35.93 3.04
N GLY A 292 11.44 -36.56 2.48
CA GLY A 292 10.79 -37.75 3.02
C GLY A 292 11.36 -39.06 2.48
N THR A 293 12.43 -39.01 1.68
CA THR A 293 13.07 -40.17 1.04
C THR A 293 14.46 -40.46 1.63
N PRO A 294 14.92 -41.73 1.65
CA PRO A 294 16.30 -42.04 1.98
C PRO A 294 17.30 -41.73 0.86
N LEU A 295 16.84 -41.14 -0.25
CA LEU A 295 17.71 -40.66 -1.33
C LEU A 295 18.26 -39.27 -1.04
N ALA A 296 19.54 -39.07 -1.37
CA ALA A 296 20.12 -37.73 -1.40
C ALA A 296 19.47 -36.96 -2.54
N THR A 297 18.98 -35.75 -2.23
CA THR A 297 18.22 -34.94 -3.19
C THR A 297 18.92 -33.61 -3.43
N THR A 298 18.99 -33.18 -4.68
CA THR A 298 19.41 -31.82 -5.04
C THR A 298 18.30 -31.15 -5.84
N ILE A 299 17.87 -29.97 -5.42
CA ILE A 299 16.90 -29.14 -6.15
C ILE A 299 17.63 -27.92 -6.70
N LYS A 300 17.71 -27.80 -8.02
CA LYS A 300 18.18 -26.58 -8.68
C LYS A 300 16.97 -25.69 -8.96
N ILE A 301 16.87 -24.54 -8.27
CA ILE A 301 15.84 -23.53 -8.50
C ILE A 301 16.39 -22.48 -9.48
N THR A 302 15.55 -22.03 -10.41
CA THR A 302 15.82 -20.91 -11.32
C THR A 302 14.61 -20.00 -11.38
N LEU A 303 14.79 -18.70 -11.18
CA LEU A 303 13.78 -17.67 -11.38
C LEU A 303 14.03 -17.03 -12.76
N PRO A 304 13.45 -17.55 -13.86
CA PRO A 304 13.79 -17.11 -15.21
C PRO A 304 13.54 -15.63 -15.44
N GLU A 305 12.48 -15.09 -14.83
CA GLU A 305 12.05 -13.71 -14.98
C GLU A 305 12.52 -12.79 -13.84
N THR A 306 13.41 -13.27 -12.97
CA THR A 306 14.09 -12.45 -11.96
C THR A 306 15.57 -12.35 -12.31
N SER A 307 15.99 -11.15 -12.70
CA SER A 307 17.31 -10.89 -13.26
C SER A 307 18.19 -10.09 -12.31
N ARG A 308 19.41 -10.57 -12.08
CA ARG A 308 20.52 -9.81 -11.49
C ARG A 308 21.49 -9.45 -12.60
N SER A 309 21.60 -8.16 -12.92
CA SER A 309 22.54 -7.68 -13.96
C SER A 309 22.39 -8.41 -15.31
N GLY A 310 21.17 -8.76 -15.70
CA GLY A 310 20.87 -9.44 -16.97
C GLY A 310 20.86 -10.97 -16.90
N SER A 311 21.25 -11.59 -15.78
CA SER A 311 21.23 -13.05 -15.61
C SER A 311 20.13 -13.51 -14.65
N PRO A 312 19.39 -14.59 -14.95
CA PRO A 312 18.41 -15.18 -14.05
C PRO A 312 19.03 -15.59 -12.70
N VAL A 313 18.28 -15.40 -11.61
CA VAL A 313 18.67 -15.88 -10.28
C VAL A 313 18.51 -17.40 -10.21
N GLN A 314 19.53 -18.10 -9.70
CA GLN A 314 19.55 -19.57 -9.56
C GLN A 314 20.17 -19.96 -8.23
N GLU A 315 19.72 -21.08 -7.66
CA GLU A 315 20.27 -21.67 -6.43
C GLU A 315 20.23 -23.21 -6.51
N ASN A 316 21.25 -23.88 -5.96
CA ASN A 316 21.27 -25.34 -5.81
C ASN A 316 21.08 -25.71 -4.33
N ILE A 317 19.97 -26.34 -4.00
CA ILE A 317 19.64 -26.78 -2.65
C ILE A 317 20.00 -28.26 -2.53
N ILE A 318 20.92 -28.59 -1.62
CA ILE A 318 21.28 -29.98 -1.30
C ILE A 318 20.53 -30.40 -0.05
N ILE A 319 19.74 -31.47 -0.15
CA ILE A 319 18.89 -32.00 0.91
C ILE A 319 19.38 -33.41 1.26
N PRO A 320 19.98 -33.60 2.45
CA PRO A 320 20.35 -34.94 2.90
C PRO A 320 19.11 -35.86 3.07
N PRO A 321 19.29 -37.19 3.01
CA PRO A 321 18.21 -38.15 3.22
C PRO A 321 17.44 -37.93 4.52
N LEU A 322 16.11 -37.92 4.46
CA LEU A 322 15.23 -37.82 5.65
C LEU A 322 15.50 -36.58 6.53
N GLN A 323 15.92 -35.46 5.94
CA GLN A 323 16.24 -34.22 6.65
C GLN A 323 15.43 -33.03 6.11
N THR A 324 15.38 -31.98 6.92
CA THR A 324 14.89 -30.65 6.54
C THR A 324 16.06 -29.68 6.43
N VAL A 325 16.12 -28.92 5.34
CA VAL A 325 17.10 -27.86 5.11
C VAL A 325 16.35 -26.54 4.96
N ASN A 326 16.80 -25.53 5.70
CA ASN A 326 16.33 -24.16 5.56
C ASN A 326 17.44 -23.30 4.98
N GLY A 327 17.08 -22.33 4.16
CA GLY A 327 18.03 -21.38 3.60
C GLY A 327 17.34 -20.24 2.88
N SER A 328 18.10 -19.49 2.10
CA SER A 328 17.55 -18.40 1.31
C SER A 328 18.38 -18.13 0.06
N VAL A 329 17.72 -17.68 -0.99
CA VAL A 329 18.34 -17.17 -2.22
C VAL A 329 18.30 -15.65 -2.15
N SER A 330 19.46 -14.99 -2.29
CA SER A 330 19.46 -13.51 -2.30
C SER A 330 18.73 -12.98 -3.53
N LEU A 331 17.86 -12.00 -3.33
CA LEU A 331 17.19 -11.20 -4.37
C LEU A 331 17.70 -9.76 -4.39
N ASN A 332 18.89 -9.51 -3.84
CA ASN A 332 19.44 -8.17 -3.79
C ASN A 332 19.72 -7.64 -5.21
N ASN A 333 19.30 -6.39 -5.43
CA ASN A 333 19.44 -5.65 -6.68
C ASN A 333 18.97 -6.44 -7.91
N THR A 334 17.78 -7.05 -7.81
CA THR A 334 17.14 -7.79 -8.90
C THR A 334 15.94 -7.04 -9.46
N THR A 335 15.69 -7.20 -10.76
CA THR A 335 14.42 -6.84 -11.39
C THR A 335 13.61 -8.10 -11.65
N ALA A 336 12.32 -8.09 -11.35
CA ALA A 336 11.41 -9.20 -11.57
C ALA A 336 10.27 -8.79 -12.51
N ASP A 337 9.95 -9.65 -13.46
CA ASP A 337 8.74 -9.57 -14.27
C ASP A 337 7.71 -10.58 -13.74
N PHE A 338 6.52 -10.07 -13.42
CA PHE A 338 5.39 -10.84 -12.86
C PHE A 338 4.27 -11.06 -13.88
N SER A 339 4.51 -10.71 -15.14
CA SER A 339 3.49 -10.60 -16.19
C SER A 339 3.58 -11.64 -17.30
N THR A 340 4.56 -12.54 -17.22
CA THR A 340 4.87 -13.48 -18.30
C THR A 340 3.92 -14.68 -18.39
N ASP A 341 3.10 -14.94 -17.36
CA ASP A 341 2.03 -15.94 -17.44
C ASP A 341 0.88 -15.38 -18.30
N ILE A 342 0.71 -15.94 -19.51
CA ILE A 342 -0.31 -15.48 -20.46
C ILE A 342 -1.74 -15.62 -19.94
N HIS A 343 -2.01 -16.55 -19.01
CA HIS A 343 -3.34 -16.76 -18.43
C HIS A 343 -3.64 -15.80 -17.27
N LYS A 344 -2.59 -15.28 -16.62
CA LYS A 344 -2.67 -14.24 -15.60
C LYS A 344 -1.42 -13.36 -15.65
N PRO A 345 -1.40 -12.34 -16.54
CA PRO A 345 -0.18 -11.60 -16.85
C PRO A 345 0.13 -10.53 -15.79
N TYR A 346 0.09 -10.89 -14.51
CA TYR A 346 0.39 -10.06 -13.34
C TYR A 346 0.43 -10.93 -12.07
N ASN A 347 1.11 -10.45 -11.02
CA ASN A 347 1.15 -11.12 -9.71
C ASN A 347 1.56 -12.61 -9.74
N ARG A 348 2.41 -13.00 -10.70
CA ARG A 348 2.89 -14.37 -10.87
C ARG A 348 4.38 -14.34 -11.13
N LEU A 349 5.18 -14.88 -10.22
CA LEU A 349 6.61 -15.03 -10.44
C LEU A 349 6.92 -16.45 -10.91
N PRO A 350 7.32 -16.68 -12.17
CA PRO A 350 7.68 -18.01 -12.64
C PRO A 350 8.90 -18.56 -11.90
N VAL A 351 8.86 -19.84 -11.59
CA VAL A 351 9.97 -20.59 -10.99
C VAL A 351 10.15 -21.90 -11.74
N ASN A 352 11.39 -22.20 -12.09
CA ASN A 352 11.78 -23.48 -12.65
C ASN A 352 12.57 -24.28 -11.61
N TYR A 353 12.36 -25.60 -11.55
CA TYR A 353 13.15 -26.50 -10.72
C TYR A 353 13.54 -27.77 -11.48
N GLU A 354 14.74 -28.27 -11.16
CA GLU A 354 15.23 -29.59 -11.54
C GLU A 354 15.57 -30.36 -10.27
N ILE A 355 14.95 -31.52 -10.07
CA ILE A 355 15.16 -32.36 -8.88
C ILE A 355 15.97 -33.57 -9.28
N LYS A 356 17.14 -33.74 -8.67
CA LYS A 356 18.00 -34.91 -8.82
C LYS A 356 17.97 -35.75 -7.56
N VAL A 357 17.89 -37.06 -7.72
CA VAL A 357 17.97 -38.02 -6.62
C VAL A 357 19.00 -39.11 -6.88
N SER A 358 19.61 -39.60 -5.81
CA SER A 358 20.50 -40.77 -5.85
C SER A 358 20.63 -41.41 -4.46
N SER A 359 20.92 -42.71 -4.40
CA SER A 359 21.32 -43.37 -3.15
C SER A 359 22.82 -43.26 -2.85
N GLY A 360 23.60 -42.61 -3.73
CA GLY A 360 25.04 -42.44 -3.56
C GLY A 360 25.82 -43.77 -3.56
N GLY A 361 25.28 -44.80 -4.24
CA GLY A 361 25.87 -46.14 -4.27
C GLY A 361 25.51 -47.05 -3.10
N ASN A 362 24.64 -46.61 -2.18
CA ASN A 362 24.21 -47.41 -1.04
C ASN A 362 22.86 -48.10 -1.32
N LEU A 363 22.66 -49.29 -0.72
CA LEU A 363 21.36 -49.95 -0.70
C LEU A 363 20.42 -49.24 0.28
N VAL A 364 19.32 -48.70 -0.23
CA VAL A 364 18.31 -47.96 0.55
C VAL A 364 16.92 -48.54 0.34
N ASN A 365 16.04 -48.37 1.32
CA ASN A 365 14.63 -48.74 1.21
C ASN A 365 13.86 -47.63 0.51
N PHE A 366 13.66 -47.75 -0.79
CA PHE A 366 12.97 -46.77 -1.61
C PHE A 366 11.48 -47.10 -1.73
N SER A 367 10.65 -46.07 -1.79
CA SER A 367 9.24 -46.14 -2.17
C SER A 367 8.89 -45.02 -3.15
N SER A 368 8.13 -45.33 -4.19
CA SER A 368 7.66 -44.36 -5.17
C SER A 368 6.70 -43.33 -4.58
N LEU A 369 6.15 -43.62 -3.40
CA LEU A 369 5.31 -42.71 -2.63
C LEU A 369 6.10 -41.76 -1.72
N ASP A 370 7.43 -41.93 -1.62
CA ASP A 370 8.25 -40.97 -0.88
C ASP A 370 8.12 -39.58 -1.51
N GLU A 371 8.22 -38.54 -0.70
CA GLU A 371 7.95 -37.17 -1.13
C GLU A 371 9.14 -36.25 -0.80
N VAL A 372 9.38 -35.28 -1.67
CA VAL A 372 10.24 -34.12 -1.39
C VAL A 372 9.34 -32.89 -1.39
N GLN A 373 9.33 -32.14 -0.28
CA GLN A 373 8.56 -30.90 -0.17
C GLN A 373 9.48 -29.69 -0.30
N LEU A 374 9.04 -28.69 -1.04
CA LEU A 374 9.69 -27.40 -1.18
C LEU A 374 8.68 -26.30 -0.84
N LYS A 375 9.01 -25.52 0.19
CA LYS A 375 8.30 -24.31 0.56
C LYS A 375 9.16 -23.11 0.23
N LEU A 376 8.60 -22.14 -0.46
CA LEU A 376 9.25 -20.87 -0.78
C LEU A 376 8.43 -19.72 -0.21
N SER A 377 9.10 -18.70 0.30
CA SER A 377 8.47 -17.43 0.68
C SER A 377 9.41 -16.25 0.44
N MET A 378 8.86 -15.06 0.23
CA MET A 378 9.64 -13.83 0.09
C MET A 378 9.31 -12.87 1.23
N PRO A 379 9.98 -13.00 2.38
CA PRO A 379 9.71 -12.15 3.53
C PRO A 379 10.29 -10.75 3.35
N ASP A 380 9.48 -9.75 3.69
CA ASP A 380 9.82 -8.32 3.80
C ASP A 380 10.84 -7.79 2.78
N PRO A 381 10.60 -7.90 1.46
CA PRO A 381 11.52 -7.33 0.48
C PRO A 381 11.52 -5.80 0.55
N ASP A 382 12.72 -5.19 0.51
CA ASP A 382 12.87 -3.74 0.31
C ASP A 382 12.78 -3.45 -1.19
N ILE A 383 11.73 -2.71 -1.56
CA ILE A 383 11.36 -2.48 -2.95
C ILE A 383 11.86 -1.10 -3.41
N ASP A 384 12.60 -1.07 -4.53
CA ASP A 384 12.93 0.19 -5.21
C ASP A 384 11.67 0.77 -5.85
N TYR A 385 11.04 -0.02 -6.73
CA TYR A 385 9.79 0.32 -7.39
C TYR A 385 8.97 -0.91 -7.74
N LEU A 386 7.66 -0.75 -7.79
CA LEU A 386 6.72 -1.65 -8.47
C LEU A 386 6.02 -0.87 -9.58
N LYS A 387 5.87 -1.53 -10.73
CA LYS A 387 5.07 -1.08 -11.84
C LYS A 387 3.80 -1.93 -11.91
N GLY A 388 2.65 -1.31 -12.05
CA GLY A 388 1.39 -2.03 -12.03
C GLY A 388 0.16 -1.16 -12.16
N TYR A 389 -0.98 -1.75 -11.82
CA TYR A 389 -2.24 -1.07 -11.56
C TYR A 389 -2.55 -1.26 -10.07
N PHE A 390 -2.72 -0.17 -9.32
CA PHE A 390 -2.88 -0.21 -7.85
C PHE A 390 -4.31 0.03 -7.38
N GLY A 391 -5.28 -0.39 -8.20
CA GLY A 391 -6.70 -0.30 -7.90
C GLY A 391 -7.28 1.11 -7.93
N GLN A 392 -8.59 1.20 -7.66
CA GLN A 392 -9.31 2.46 -7.44
C GLN A 392 -9.71 2.64 -5.98
N LYS A 393 -8.72 2.80 -5.09
CA LYS A 393 -8.99 3.10 -3.68
C LYS A 393 -9.57 4.50 -3.53
N ILE A 394 -10.61 4.63 -2.72
CA ILE A 394 -11.20 5.91 -2.32
C ILE A 394 -10.97 6.07 -0.82
N GLU A 395 -10.39 7.18 -0.43
CA GLU A 395 -10.34 7.65 0.95
C GLU A 395 -11.28 8.83 1.08
N GLU A 396 -12.24 8.73 2.00
CA GLU A 396 -13.20 9.80 2.27
C GLU A 396 -12.73 10.64 3.46
N ILE A 397 -12.85 11.95 3.33
CA ILE A 397 -12.80 12.88 4.45
C ILE A 397 -14.24 12.94 4.96
N GLU A 398 -14.47 12.33 6.11
CA GLU A 398 -15.79 12.34 6.75
C GLU A 398 -16.29 13.77 6.91
N LYS A 399 -17.61 13.92 6.74
CA LYS A 399 -18.23 15.22 6.89
C LYS A 399 -18.08 15.69 8.32
N ASP A 400 -17.45 16.84 8.49
CA ASP A 400 -17.29 17.52 9.77
C ASP A 400 -17.82 18.96 9.69
N THR A 401 -18.08 19.57 10.83
CA THR A 401 -18.59 20.94 10.94
C THR A 401 -17.79 21.71 11.98
N ILE A 402 -17.12 22.77 11.53
CA ILE A 402 -16.43 23.72 12.40
C ILE A 402 -17.40 24.83 12.77
N PHE A 403 -17.61 25.03 14.07
CA PHE A 403 -18.28 26.21 14.60
C PHE A 403 -17.24 27.30 14.77
N THR A 404 -17.49 28.49 14.22
CA THR A 404 -16.50 29.58 14.19
C THR A 404 -16.40 30.32 15.52
N GLU A 405 -17.29 30.02 16.48
CA GLU A 405 -17.44 30.72 17.76
C GLU A 405 -17.69 32.24 17.62
N LEU A 406 -18.06 32.69 16.42
CA LEU A 406 -18.30 34.10 16.13
C LEU A 406 -19.72 34.57 16.49
N ASP A 407 -20.60 33.69 16.97
CA ASP A 407 -22.03 33.97 17.19
C ASP A 407 -22.27 35.23 18.03
N ASP A 408 -21.60 35.37 19.16
CA ASP A 408 -21.85 36.48 20.08
C ASP A 408 -21.30 37.81 19.57
N VAL A 409 -20.23 37.77 18.79
CA VAL A 409 -19.68 38.95 18.11
C VAL A 409 -20.57 39.33 16.94
N LEU A 410 -21.00 38.37 16.12
CA LEU A 410 -21.85 38.60 14.95
C LEU A 410 -23.26 39.05 15.30
N LYS A 411 -23.81 38.69 16.46
CA LYS A 411 -25.08 39.26 16.98
C LYS A 411 -25.01 40.76 17.21
N LYS A 412 -23.83 41.31 17.51
CA LYS A 412 -23.60 42.74 17.75
C LYS A 412 -23.20 43.49 16.49
N ILE A 413 -23.05 42.79 15.37
CA ILE A 413 -22.60 43.34 14.09
C ILE A 413 -23.72 43.19 13.07
N THR A 414 -24.26 44.32 12.61
CA THR A 414 -25.21 44.36 11.47
C THR A 414 -24.53 44.97 10.25
N GLY A 415 -25.15 44.83 9.07
CA GLY A 415 -24.60 45.35 7.81
C GLY A 415 -23.98 44.26 6.93
N SER A 416 -23.29 44.68 5.88
CA SER A 416 -22.65 43.78 4.93
C SER A 416 -21.20 44.18 4.66
N PHE A 417 -20.38 43.17 4.43
CA PHE A 417 -19.04 43.33 3.92
C PHE A 417 -18.76 42.26 2.88
N HIS A 418 -17.74 42.48 2.07
CA HIS A 418 -17.29 41.52 1.08
C HIS A 418 -15.79 41.59 0.94
N ILE A 419 -15.13 40.43 0.88
CA ILE A 419 -13.71 40.31 0.61
C ILE A 419 -13.53 39.84 -0.83
N ALA A 420 -12.78 40.62 -1.61
CA ALA A 420 -12.80 40.54 -3.06
C ALA A 420 -12.06 39.33 -3.66
N ASP A 421 -10.97 38.90 -3.01
CA ASP A 421 -10.03 37.97 -3.64
C ASP A 421 -9.30 37.04 -2.64
N PRO A 422 -10.01 36.36 -1.73
CA PRO A 422 -9.38 35.37 -0.88
C PRO A 422 -8.94 34.16 -1.73
N SER A 423 -7.91 33.46 -1.25
CA SER A 423 -7.41 32.26 -1.91
C SER A 423 -6.86 31.25 -0.93
N ILE A 424 -6.99 29.97 -1.29
CA ILE A 424 -6.39 28.84 -0.58
C ILE A 424 -5.45 28.15 -1.56
N LYS A 425 -4.18 28.01 -1.18
CA LYS A 425 -3.17 27.32 -1.97
C LYS A 425 -2.75 26.05 -1.25
N LEU A 426 -2.97 24.92 -1.89
CA LEU A 426 -2.44 23.62 -1.48
C LEU A 426 -1.09 23.44 -2.17
N ASN A 427 0.01 23.55 -1.44
CA ASN A 427 1.33 23.20 -1.97
C ASN A 427 1.62 21.73 -1.59
N TYR A 428 2.12 20.92 -2.52
CA TYR A 428 2.33 19.50 -2.24
C TYR A 428 3.56 18.92 -2.94
N SER A 429 4.13 17.88 -2.34
CA SER A 429 5.12 16.98 -2.93
C SER A 429 4.49 15.59 -3.05
N ASN A 430 4.58 15.01 -4.25
CA ASN A 430 3.98 13.73 -4.57
C ASN A 430 5.01 12.81 -5.22
N SER A 431 5.22 11.65 -4.61
CA SER A 431 6.04 10.57 -5.17
C SER A 431 5.24 9.30 -5.49
N PHE A 432 3.91 9.34 -5.43
CA PHE A 432 3.08 8.27 -6.00
C PHE A 432 2.93 8.50 -7.50
N GLY A 433 3.43 7.59 -8.33
CA GLY A 433 3.18 7.57 -9.78
C GLY A 433 1.79 7.05 -10.13
N ILE A 434 0.78 7.48 -9.36
CA ILE A 434 -0.63 7.11 -9.50
C ILE A 434 -1.44 8.42 -9.60
N PRO A 435 -2.31 8.58 -10.63
CA PRO A 435 -3.20 9.73 -10.70
C PRO A 435 -4.20 9.69 -9.53
N VAL A 436 -4.37 10.83 -8.85
CA VAL A 436 -5.33 11.00 -7.76
C VAL A 436 -6.33 12.10 -8.12
N GLY A 437 -7.62 11.74 -8.13
CA GLY A 437 -8.71 12.70 -8.24
C GLY A 437 -9.18 13.13 -6.86
N ILE A 438 -9.32 14.44 -6.65
CA ILE A 438 -9.77 15.04 -5.39
C ILE A 438 -11.14 15.67 -5.60
N THR A 439 -12.05 15.41 -4.66
CA THR A 439 -13.26 16.18 -4.45
C THR A 439 -13.15 16.88 -3.10
N PHE A 440 -13.59 18.13 -3.03
CA PHE A 440 -13.66 18.86 -1.78
C PHE A 440 -14.88 19.76 -1.79
N GLU A 441 -15.69 19.60 -0.76
CA GLU A 441 -16.93 20.34 -0.56
C GLU A 441 -16.82 21.13 0.75
N ALA A 442 -17.25 22.38 0.70
CA ALA A 442 -17.40 23.19 1.89
C ALA A 442 -18.67 24.03 1.77
N ASN A 443 -19.42 24.15 2.87
CA ASN A 443 -20.66 24.91 2.94
C ASN A 443 -20.64 25.76 4.22
N GLY A 444 -20.51 27.07 4.05
CA GLY A 444 -20.62 28.03 5.14
C GLY A 444 -22.08 28.44 5.33
N LYS A 445 -22.54 28.53 6.59
CA LYS A 445 -23.90 28.95 6.90
C LYS A 445 -23.92 30.04 7.96
N ARG A 446 -24.83 31.00 7.78
CA ARG A 446 -25.19 32.03 8.75
C ARG A 446 -26.71 32.18 8.71
N GLU A 447 -27.38 31.89 9.83
CA GLU A 447 -28.85 31.90 9.92
C GLU A 447 -29.51 31.07 8.80
N SER A 448 -30.28 31.70 7.91
CA SER A 448 -30.94 31.08 6.76
C SER A 448 -30.11 31.13 5.47
N THR A 449 -28.96 31.82 5.47
CA THR A 449 -28.09 31.96 4.30
C THR A 449 -27.00 30.90 4.34
N ALA A 450 -26.81 30.20 3.22
CA ALA A 450 -25.74 29.24 3.04
C ALA A 450 -25.00 29.52 1.73
N VAL A 451 -23.68 29.33 1.75
CA VAL A 451 -22.82 29.45 0.57
C VAL A 451 -21.99 28.18 0.45
N ASN A 452 -22.20 27.46 -0.65
CA ASN A 452 -21.36 26.34 -1.06
C ASN A 452 -20.12 26.87 -1.78
N LEU A 453 -18.96 26.28 -1.53
CA LEU A 453 -17.71 26.55 -2.20
C LEU A 453 -17.78 26.29 -3.72
N ASP A 454 -18.62 25.36 -4.18
CA ASP A 454 -18.82 25.01 -5.60
C ASP A 454 -17.49 24.74 -6.35
N LEU A 455 -16.54 24.08 -5.68
CA LEU A 455 -15.26 23.68 -6.28
C LEU A 455 -15.45 22.40 -7.12
N ALA A 456 -15.10 22.47 -8.41
CA ALA A 456 -15.12 21.29 -9.26
C ALA A 456 -14.02 20.28 -8.84
N PRO A 457 -14.24 18.96 -9.02
CA PRO A 457 -13.20 17.97 -8.81
C PRO A 457 -11.95 18.28 -9.63
N PHE A 458 -10.78 18.03 -9.06
CA PHE A 458 -9.50 18.29 -9.70
C PHE A 458 -8.57 17.08 -9.54
N THR A 459 -7.47 17.08 -10.30
CA THR A 459 -6.46 16.03 -10.20
C THR A 459 -5.17 16.62 -9.67
N ILE A 460 -4.48 15.85 -8.83
CA ILE A 460 -3.16 16.17 -8.31
C ILE A 460 -2.13 15.72 -9.33
N ASP A 461 -1.12 16.56 -9.58
CA ASP A 461 0.00 16.18 -10.43
C ASP A 461 0.74 15.00 -9.79
N TYR A 462 1.27 14.11 -10.62
CA TYR A 462 2.01 12.94 -10.18
C TYR A 462 3.24 12.69 -11.06
N PRO A 463 4.31 12.12 -10.52
CA PRO A 463 5.50 11.80 -11.30
C PRO A 463 5.21 10.73 -12.35
N ALA A 464 5.73 10.94 -13.56
CA ALA A 464 5.87 9.89 -14.56
C ALA A 464 7.30 9.35 -14.52
N PHE A 465 7.45 8.02 -14.45
CA PHE A 465 8.76 7.36 -14.46
C PHE A 465 9.61 7.85 -15.66
N PRO A 466 10.91 8.18 -15.48
CA PRO A 466 11.76 7.90 -14.31
C PRO A 466 11.77 8.99 -13.23
N VAL A 467 10.98 10.05 -13.36
CA VAL A 467 10.82 11.04 -12.28
C VAL A 467 10.15 10.32 -11.11
N ARG A 468 10.65 10.52 -9.89
CA ARG A 468 10.16 9.83 -8.68
C ARG A 468 9.41 10.72 -7.71
N ASP A 469 9.60 12.03 -7.80
CA ASP A 469 9.03 13.02 -6.88
C ASP A 469 8.82 14.31 -7.67
N ILE A 470 7.66 14.94 -7.47
CA ILE A 470 7.38 16.28 -8.00
C ILE A 470 6.87 17.17 -6.88
N THR A 471 7.05 18.47 -7.06
CA THR A 471 6.39 19.49 -6.23
C THR A 471 5.48 20.32 -7.13
N SER A 472 4.24 20.53 -6.69
CA SER A 472 3.25 21.34 -7.42
C SER A 472 2.32 22.04 -6.42
N SER A 473 1.35 22.79 -6.94
CA SER A 473 0.35 23.44 -6.12
C SER A 473 -0.99 23.55 -6.83
N PHE A 474 -2.07 23.47 -6.05
CA PHE A 474 -3.42 23.77 -6.51
C PHE A 474 -3.96 25.00 -5.78
N ARG A 475 -4.52 25.96 -6.52
CA ARG A 475 -5.06 27.20 -5.96
C ARG A 475 -6.58 27.20 -6.11
N ILE A 476 -7.27 27.39 -5.00
CA ILE A 476 -8.70 27.65 -4.91
C ILE A 476 -8.87 29.16 -4.74
N ASP A 477 -9.58 29.80 -5.66
CA ASP A 477 -9.91 31.22 -5.61
C ASP A 477 -11.24 31.48 -6.32
N LYS A 478 -11.58 32.75 -6.55
CA LYS A 478 -12.85 33.13 -7.20
C LYS A 478 -12.99 32.65 -8.64
N THR A 479 -11.92 32.17 -9.30
CA THR A 479 -11.97 31.72 -10.69
C THR A 479 -12.47 30.29 -10.84
N ASN A 480 -12.38 29.49 -9.77
CA ASN A 480 -12.76 28.08 -9.76
C ASN A 480 -13.65 27.68 -8.59
N SER A 481 -14.06 28.64 -7.75
CA SER A 481 -14.92 28.42 -6.59
C SER A 481 -15.66 29.70 -6.18
N LYS A 482 -16.60 29.56 -5.25
CA LYS A 482 -17.28 30.65 -4.53
C LYS A 482 -16.61 31.00 -3.21
N LEU A 483 -15.29 30.81 -3.10
CA LEU A 483 -14.54 31.09 -1.88
C LEU A 483 -14.73 32.55 -1.41
N ALA A 484 -14.75 33.51 -2.33
CA ALA A 484 -14.99 34.92 -2.00
C ALA A 484 -16.33 35.13 -1.30
N ASP A 485 -17.40 34.50 -1.80
CA ASP A 485 -18.73 34.59 -1.20
C ASP A 485 -18.80 33.85 0.14
N LEU A 486 -18.13 32.70 0.25
CA LEU A 486 -18.09 31.90 1.48
C LEU A 486 -17.37 32.64 2.61
N VAL A 487 -16.23 33.28 2.32
CA VAL A 487 -15.47 34.08 3.31
C VAL A 487 -16.18 35.41 3.62
N SER A 488 -16.92 35.96 2.65
CA SER A 488 -17.73 37.18 2.83
C SER A 488 -19.03 36.92 3.60
N LEU A 489 -19.48 35.66 3.65
CA LEU A 489 -20.49 35.23 4.60
C LEU A 489 -19.75 34.94 5.91
N PRO A 490 -19.78 35.80 6.96
CA PRO A 490 -19.19 35.45 8.24
C PRO A 490 -19.98 34.26 8.82
N PRO A 491 -19.53 33.01 8.64
CA PRO A 491 -20.38 31.86 8.88
C PRO A 491 -20.33 31.54 10.37
N THR A 492 -21.44 31.06 10.93
CA THR A 492 -21.48 30.54 12.31
C THR A 492 -21.05 29.08 12.34
N GLU A 493 -21.27 28.37 11.23
CA GLU A 493 -20.83 26.99 10.99
C GLU A 493 -20.28 26.82 9.56
N VAL A 494 -19.22 26.02 9.42
CA VAL A 494 -18.66 25.59 8.13
C VAL A 494 -18.62 24.07 8.12
N ALA A 495 -19.48 23.46 7.31
CA ALA A 495 -19.46 22.02 7.07
C ALA A 495 -18.53 21.71 5.90
N PHE A 496 -17.67 20.72 6.01
CA PHE A 496 -16.76 20.30 4.94
C PHE A 496 -16.67 18.79 4.83
N SER A 497 -16.35 18.30 3.62
CA SER A 497 -16.13 16.89 3.30
C SER A 497 -15.32 16.80 2.01
N GLY A 498 -14.83 15.61 1.67
CA GLY A 498 -14.12 15.40 0.42
C GLY A 498 -13.74 13.95 0.22
N SER A 499 -13.07 13.65 -0.88
CA SER A 499 -12.45 12.34 -1.09
C SER A 499 -11.25 12.41 -2.01
N GLY A 500 -10.34 11.47 -1.82
CA GLY A 500 -9.25 11.18 -2.73
C GLY A 500 -9.47 9.82 -3.39
N LYS A 501 -9.53 9.79 -4.71
CA LYS A 501 -9.69 8.56 -5.50
C LYS A 501 -8.44 8.29 -6.33
N LEU A 502 -7.80 7.15 -6.08
CA LEU A 502 -6.72 6.62 -6.93
C LEU A 502 -7.29 6.17 -8.28
N ASN A 503 -6.52 6.35 -9.35
CA ASN A 503 -6.89 5.90 -10.70
C ASN A 503 -8.32 6.32 -11.09
N PRO A 504 -8.71 7.61 -10.91
CA PRO A 504 -10.11 8.03 -10.96
C PRO A 504 -10.82 7.69 -12.28
N SER A 505 -10.05 7.59 -13.38
CA SER A 505 -10.53 7.26 -14.72
C SER A 505 -9.76 6.11 -15.40
N THR A 506 -8.86 5.45 -14.68
CA THR A 506 -8.01 4.37 -15.23
C THR A 506 -8.69 3.02 -15.03
N PRO A 507 -9.01 2.25 -16.08
CA PRO A 507 -9.58 0.92 -15.93
C PRO A 507 -8.53 -0.12 -15.50
N PRO A 508 -8.94 -1.22 -14.83
CA PRO A 508 -8.10 -2.39 -14.58
C PRO A 508 -7.42 -2.91 -15.85
N GLY A 509 -6.25 -3.53 -15.71
CA GLY A 509 -5.38 -3.92 -16.82
C GLY A 509 -4.46 -2.81 -17.36
N THR A 510 -4.68 -1.54 -16.99
CA THR A 510 -3.80 -0.42 -17.38
C THR A 510 -2.65 -0.28 -16.38
N ARG A 511 -1.61 -1.11 -16.52
CA ARG A 511 -0.48 -1.25 -15.57
C ARG A 511 0.61 -0.17 -15.70
N ASN A 512 0.19 1.08 -15.86
CA ASN A 512 1.11 2.21 -16.10
C ASN A 512 1.47 2.99 -14.83
N ASN A 513 0.98 2.58 -13.66
CA ASN A 513 1.32 3.25 -12.42
C ASN A 513 2.69 2.78 -11.91
N TYR A 514 3.33 3.66 -11.14
CA TYR A 514 4.55 3.35 -10.41
C TYR A 514 4.38 3.70 -8.93
N VAL A 515 4.81 2.80 -8.06
CA VAL A 515 5.04 3.10 -6.64
C VAL A 515 6.49 2.82 -6.30
N PHE A 516 7.05 3.60 -5.41
CA PHE A 516 8.42 3.51 -4.93
C PHE A 516 8.40 3.11 -3.47
N GLY A 517 9.41 2.38 -2.96
CA GLY A 517 9.44 1.95 -1.55
C GLY A 517 9.30 3.10 -0.54
N ASN A 518 9.68 4.32 -0.94
CA ASN A 518 9.55 5.55 -0.16
C ASN A 518 8.48 6.53 -0.70
N SER A 519 7.52 6.05 -1.48
CA SER A 519 6.43 6.88 -1.99
C SER A 519 5.64 7.53 -0.86
N ARG A 520 5.35 8.82 -1.03
CA ARG A 520 4.67 9.69 -0.08
C ARG A 520 3.93 10.81 -0.80
N PHE A 521 2.91 11.35 -0.13
CA PHE A 521 2.24 12.58 -0.50
C PHE A 521 2.24 13.50 0.73
N ILE A 522 2.88 14.64 0.61
CA ILE A 522 2.96 15.65 1.67
C ILE A 522 2.35 16.93 1.15
N ALA A 523 1.44 17.55 1.88
CA ALA A 523 0.85 18.82 1.49
C ALA A 523 0.80 19.83 2.64
N SER A 524 0.98 21.11 2.30
CA SER A 524 0.80 22.28 3.16
C SER A 524 -0.28 23.20 2.60
N LEU A 525 -0.94 23.91 3.51
CA LEU A 525 -2.01 24.84 3.19
C LEU A 525 -1.54 26.28 3.42
N GLU A 526 -1.83 27.16 2.47
CA GLU A 526 -1.62 28.59 2.59
C GLU A 526 -2.91 29.33 2.22
N ILE A 527 -3.51 30.02 3.18
CA ILE A 527 -4.69 30.85 2.98
C ILE A 527 -4.22 32.29 2.89
N GLU A 528 -4.57 33.00 1.83
CA GLU A 528 -4.26 34.42 1.65
C GLU A 528 -5.56 35.21 1.49
N VAL A 529 -5.77 36.21 2.34
CA VAL A 529 -6.91 37.12 2.35
C VAL A 529 -6.38 38.55 2.19
N PRO A 530 -6.40 39.12 0.97
CA PRO A 530 -6.00 40.51 0.76
C PRO A 530 -6.99 41.46 1.43
N LEU A 531 -6.53 42.57 2.03
CA LEU A 531 -7.42 43.63 2.54
C LEU A 531 -7.95 44.50 1.39
N GLU A 532 -8.61 43.84 0.45
CA GLU A 532 -9.43 44.41 -0.60
C GLU A 532 -10.88 44.02 -0.33
N LEU A 533 -11.65 44.99 0.16
CA LEU A 533 -13.00 44.74 0.67
C LEU A 533 -13.91 45.95 0.49
N TRP A 534 -15.21 45.74 0.60
CA TRP A 534 -16.16 46.83 0.81
C TRP A 534 -16.97 46.58 2.07
N ILE A 535 -17.37 47.67 2.72
CA ILE A 535 -18.20 47.66 3.92
C ILE A 535 -19.37 48.60 3.69
N ASN A 536 -20.58 48.11 3.89
CA ASN A 536 -21.79 48.91 3.81
C ASN A 536 -22.60 48.78 5.10
N ASN A 537 -22.79 49.92 5.78
CA ASN A 537 -23.60 50.03 6.99
C ASN A 537 -23.22 48.99 8.07
N LEU A 538 -21.92 48.75 8.26
CA LEU A 538 -21.47 47.83 9.30
C LEU A 538 -21.58 48.52 10.66
N GLN A 539 -22.51 48.08 11.50
CA GLN A 539 -22.81 48.74 12.77
C GLN A 539 -22.31 47.93 13.95
N PHE A 540 -21.66 48.60 14.89
CA PHE A 540 -21.25 48.07 16.18
C PHE A 540 -21.94 48.89 17.27
N ALA A 541 -22.68 48.22 18.15
CA ALA A 541 -23.35 48.87 19.27
C ALA A 541 -22.76 48.39 20.59
N ASP A 542 -22.48 49.32 21.50
CA ASP A 542 -22.10 49.02 22.88
C ASP A 542 -22.99 49.80 23.85
N THR A 543 -23.35 49.17 24.96
CA THR A 543 -24.26 49.72 25.96
C THR A 543 -23.52 49.83 27.28
N VAL A 544 -23.35 51.05 27.77
CA VAL A 544 -22.70 51.34 29.05
C VAL A 544 -23.72 51.85 30.05
N ASP A 545 -23.39 51.75 31.34
CA ASP A 545 -24.11 52.47 32.38
C ASP A 545 -24.06 53.96 32.11
N ASN A 546 -25.18 54.63 32.33
CA ASN A 546 -25.25 56.06 32.14
C ASN A 546 -24.42 56.78 33.21
N PHE A 547 -23.18 57.11 32.86
CA PHE A 547 -22.24 57.84 33.70
C PHE A 547 -22.65 59.30 33.96
N LEU A 548 -23.72 59.79 33.33
CA LEU A 548 -24.30 61.11 33.60
C LEU A 548 -25.44 61.05 34.62
N LYS A 549 -25.88 59.86 35.04
CA LYS A 549 -26.89 59.71 36.09
C LYS A 549 -26.22 59.89 37.45
N SER A 550 -26.64 60.89 38.22
CA SER A 550 -26.20 61.08 39.61
C SER A 550 -26.94 60.13 40.55
N ASP A 551 -26.22 59.54 41.50
CA ASP A 551 -26.83 58.73 42.56
C ASP A 551 -27.62 59.61 43.54
N GLU A 552 -28.73 59.07 44.08
CA GLU A 552 -29.53 59.75 45.10
C GLU A 552 -28.67 59.95 46.38
N GLY A 553 -28.19 61.18 46.59
CA GLY A 553 -27.44 61.57 47.79
C GLY A 553 -26.28 62.56 47.58
N ASP A 554 -25.89 62.85 46.35
CA ASP A 554 -24.73 63.70 46.04
C ASP A 554 -25.12 65.18 45.84
N ASP A 555 -25.78 65.74 46.86
CA ASP A 555 -26.48 67.04 46.75
C ASP A 555 -25.55 68.27 46.79
N ASP A 556 -24.28 68.09 47.19
CA ASP A 556 -23.31 69.18 47.40
C ASP A 556 -22.32 69.39 46.24
N SER A 557 -22.43 68.65 45.13
CA SER A 557 -21.56 68.89 43.96
C SER A 557 -22.01 70.16 43.20
N PRO A 558 -21.14 71.17 43.02
CA PRO A 558 -21.47 72.38 42.25
C PRO A 558 -21.56 72.14 40.73
N LEU A 559 -21.24 70.92 40.27
CA LEU A 559 -21.24 70.50 38.87
C LEU A 559 -22.11 69.25 38.71
N LYS A 560 -23.43 69.45 38.60
CA LYS A 560 -24.39 68.39 38.27
C LYS A 560 -24.71 68.38 36.76
N PRO A 561 -24.92 67.22 36.12
CA PRO A 561 -25.31 67.12 34.71
C PRO A 561 -26.58 67.95 34.36
N GLU A 562 -27.62 67.97 35.21
CA GLU A 562 -28.81 68.88 35.15
C GLU A 562 -28.45 70.35 34.91
N ASN A 563 -27.35 70.77 35.52
CA ASN A 563 -26.89 72.15 35.53
C ASN A 563 -25.98 72.46 34.35
N MET A 564 -25.80 71.54 33.40
CA MET A 564 -25.03 71.78 32.18
C MET A 564 -25.93 72.45 31.12
N GLU A 565 -25.50 73.61 30.57
CA GLU A 565 -26.22 74.20 29.43
C GLU A 565 -25.88 73.49 28.13
N TYR A 566 -24.60 73.18 27.92
CA TYR A 566 -24.16 72.29 26.85
C TYR A 566 -22.75 71.74 27.09
N PHE A 567 -22.50 70.60 26.46
CA PHE A 567 -21.19 70.01 26.23
C PHE A 567 -21.07 69.77 24.72
N ARG A 568 -20.06 70.35 24.08
CA ARG A 568 -19.84 70.26 22.63
C ARG A 568 -18.50 69.66 22.33
N LEU A 569 -18.49 68.48 21.71
CA LEU A 569 -17.28 67.85 21.22
C LEU A 569 -17.11 68.18 19.74
N LYS A 570 -16.15 69.06 19.42
CA LYS A 570 -15.76 69.37 18.05
C LYS A 570 -14.61 68.47 17.62
N ILE A 571 -14.89 67.52 16.74
CA ILE A 571 -13.91 66.61 16.14
C ILE A 571 -13.58 67.11 14.74
N THR A 572 -12.30 67.27 14.45
CA THR A 572 -11.77 67.52 13.10
C THR A 572 -10.86 66.37 12.73
N ALA A 573 -11.06 65.73 11.58
CA ALA A 573 -10.24 64.63 11.12
C ALA A 573 -9.85 64.83 9.65
N SER A 574 -8.63 64.42 9.30
CA SER A 574 -8.15 64.28 7.94
C SER A 574 -7.84 62.80 7.73
N ASN A 575 -8.71 62.12 6.98
CA ASN A 575 -8.70 60.68 6.84
C ASN A 575 -8.15 60.25 5.49
N GLY A 576 -7.03 59.53 5.50
CA GLY A 576 -6.44 58.87 4.34
C GLY A 576 -6.83 57.40 4.21
N PHE A 577 -7.68 56.85 5.08
CA PHE A 577 -8.20 55.49 4.93
C PHE A 577 -9.48 55.49 4.07
N PRO A 578 -9.72 54.45 3.25
CA PRO A 578 -10.95 54.33 2.46
C PRO A 578 -12.13 53.83 3.31
N LEU A 579 -12.20 54.24 4.58
CA LEU A 579 -13.17 53.84 5.59
C LEU A 579 -13.65 55.08 6.34
N GLY A 580 -14.96 55.28 6.37
CA GLY A 580 -15.63 56.31 7.15
C GLY A 580 -16.32 55.72 8.38
N ALA A 581 -16.58 56.59 9.35
CA ALA A 581 -17.25 56.26 10.59
C ALA A 581 -18.27 57.34 10.96
N SER A 582 -19.45 56.91 11.39
CA SER A 582 -20.48 57.74 12.03
C SER A 582 -20.74 57.23 13.44
N LEU A 583 -21.17 58.11 14.33
CA LEU A 583 -21.57 57.74 15.69
C LEU A 583 -23.01 58.14 15.94
N LYS A 584 -23.73 57.31 16.69
CA LYS A 584 -25.02 57.60 17.26
C LYS A 584 -24.96 57.31 18.76
N VAL A 585 -25.38 58.25 19.58
CA VAL A 585 -25.47 58.10 21.04
C VAL A 585 -26.93 58.11 21.42
N ILE A 586 -27.39 57.06 22.09
CA ILE A 586 -28.80 56.86 22.47
C ILE A 586 -28.90 56.80 23.99
N LEU A 587 -29.75 57.64 24.57
CA LEU A 587 -30.13 57.54 25.98
C LEU A 587 -31.26 56.52 26.10
N TYR A 588 -31.08 55.49 26.92
CA TYR A 588 -32.02 54.37 27.06
C TYR A 588 -32.50 54.22 28.50
N ASP A 589 -33.82 54.24 28.67
CA ASP A 589 -34.50 53.88 29.91
C ASP A 589 -34.77 52.37 29.88
N SER A 590 -34.10 51.64 30.79
CA SER A 590 -34.19 50.19 30.87
C SER A 590 -35.45 49.71 31.57
N LEU A 591 -36.06 50.55 32.42
CA LEU A 591 -37.30 50.26 33.14
C LEU A 591 -38.52 50.44 32.22
N ALA A 592 -38.55 51.51 31.44
CA ALA A 592 -39.62 51.78 30.47
C ALA A 592 -39.39 51.12 29.10
N ALA A 593 -38.22 50.52 28.89
CA ALA A 593 -37.77 49.91 27.64
C ALA A 593 -37.88 50.86 26.43
N SER A 594 -37.47 52.13 26.60
CA SER A 594 -37.64 53.18 25.58
C SER A 594 -36.39 54.05 25.41
N ASN A 595 -36.19 54.56 24.19
CA ASN A 595 -35.14 55.53 23.89
C ASN A 595 -35.64 56.93 24.25
N LEU A 596 -34.94 57.61 25.16
CA LEU A 596 -35.31 58.96 25.63
C LEU A 596 -34.76 60.04 24.71
N ASP A 597 -33.54 59.87 24.22
CA ASP A 597 -32.90 60.81 23.30
C ASP A 597 -31.92 60.14 22.34
N THR A 598 -31.57 60.83 21.26
CA THR A 598 -30.59 60.35 20.29
C THR A 598 -29.80 61.49 19.68
N ILE A 599 -28.48 61.48 19.89
CA ILE A 599 -27.53 62.33 19.18
C ILE A 599 -27.00 61.56 17.97
N ASN A 600 -27.12 62.17 16.80
CA ASN A 600 -26.52 61.66 15.57
C ASN A 600 -25.31 62.53 15.21
N ALA A 601 -24.15 61.90 15.12
CA ALA A 601 -22.93 62.49 14.61
C ALA A 601 -22.57 61.76 13.30
N PRO A 602 -23.26 62.09 12.19
CA PRO A 602 -22.87 61.57 10.90
C PRO A 602 -21.47 62.09 10.54
N ASP A 603 -20.72 61.28 9.80
CA ASP A 603 -19.45 61.71 9.19
C ASP A 603 -18.36 62.15 10.18
N ILE A 604 -18.28 61.59 11.40
CA ILE A 604 -17.14 61.83 12.30
C ILE A 604 -15.82 61.65 11.55
N ILE A 605 -15.76 60.59 10.73
CA ILE A 605 -14.69 60.37 9.78
C ILE A 605 -15.32 60.12 8.41
N LYS A 606 -14.98 60.92 7.40
CA LYS A 606 -15.37 60.65 6.01
C LYS A 606 -14.36 59.72 5.34
N PRO A 607 -14.80 58.75 4.51
CA PRO A 607 -13.88 57.88 3.80
C PRO A 607 -13.06 58.67 2.77
N ALA A 608 -11.79 58.32 2.59
CA ALA A 608 -10.90 58.97 1.63
C ALA A 608 -11.36 58.75 0.17
N LEU A 609 -10.94 59.62 -0.76
CA LEU A 609 -11.23 59.42 -2.19
C LEU A 609 -10.37 58.29 -2.75
N VAL A 610 -10.95 57.44 -3.60
CA VAL A 610 -10.26 56.29 -4.21
C VAL A 610 -10.31 56.34 -5.74
N ASP A 611 -9.28 55.82 -6.39
CA ASP A 611 -9.23 55.62 -7.84
C ASP A 611 -10.06 54.41 -8.30
N ALA A 612 -10.05 54.10 -9.59
CA ALA A 612 -10.75 52.95 -10.17
C ALA A 612 -10.34 51.60 -9.56
N SER A 613 -9.09 51.45 -9.12
CA SER A 613 -8.54 50.23 -8.50
C SER A 613 -8.86 50.10 -7.01
N GLY A 614 -9.51 51.10 -6.41
CA GLY A 614 -9.82 51.13 -4.99
C GLY A 614 -8.68 51.64 -4.11
N LYS A 615 -7.60 52.19 -4.69
CA LYS A 615 -6.49 52.81 -3.95
C LYS A 615 -6.82 54.27 -3.64
N VAL A 616 -6.44 54.75 -2.46
CA VAL A 616 -6.68 56.12 -2.01
C VAL A 616 -5.84 57.09 -2.83
N THR A 617 -6.46 58.17 -3.31
CA THR A 617 -5.82 59.24 -4.08
C THR A 617 -5.72 60.54 -3.28
N ALA A 618 -6.66 60.81 -2.38
CA ALA A 618 -6.67 62.00 -1.56
C ALA A 618 -7.39 61.74 -0.23
N ALA A 619 -6.81 62.26 0.86
CA ALA A 619 -7.46 62.29 2.16
C ALA A 619 -8.68 63.24 2.14
N VAL A 620 -9.67 62.96 2.97
CA VAL A 620 -10.87 63.80 3.12
C VAL A 620 -10.90 64.38 4.52
N GLU A 621 -11.15 65.69 4.61
CA GLU A 621 -11.36 66.37 5.88
C GLU A 621 -12.84 66.27 6.31
N SER A 622 -13.05 65.96 7.59
CA SER A 622 -14.35 66.04 8.26
C SER A 622 -14.24 66.95 9.47
N GLU A 623 -15.31 67.71 9.71
CA GLU A 623 -15.54 68.45 10.94
C GLU A 623 -16.94 68.09 11.44
N THR A 624 -17.00 67.54 12.64
CA THR A 624 -18.24 67.11 13.28
C THR A 624 -18.32 67.72 14.66
N ILE A 625 -19.43 68.39 14.95
CA ILE A 625 -19.73 68.92 16.28
C ILE A 625 -20.81 68.03 16.87
N ILE A 626 -20.48 67.34 17.95
CA ILE A 626 -21.43 66.55 18.73
C ILE A 626 -21.92 67.47 19.85
N ASP A 627 -23.18 67.90 19.75
CA ASP A 627 -23.81 68.82 20.70
C ASP A 627 -24.65 68.03 21.70
N PHE A 628 -24.24 68.05 22.96
CA PHE A 628 -25.00 67.53 24.09
C PHE A 628 -25.58 68.76 24.80
N ASP A 629 -26.82 69.09 24.47
CA ASP A 629 -27.48 70.30 24.98
C ASP A 629 -28.22 70.03 26.30
N LYS A 630 -28.87 71.07 26.82
CA LYS A 630 -29.64 70.98 28.05
C LYS A 630 -30.76 69.92 28.01
N ASP A 631 -31.38 69.68 26.85
CA ASP A 631 -32.45 68.69 26.71
C ASP A 631 -31.87 67.28 26.84
N PHE A 632 -30.73 67.01 26.20
CA PHE A 632 -29.98 65.77 26.37
C PHE A 632 -29.65 65.51 27.85
N PHE A 633 -29.11 66.51 28.57
CA PHE A 633 -28.78 66.35 29.99
C PHE A 633 -30.02 66.11 30.86
N SER A 634 -31.13 66.82 30.61
CA SER A 634 -32.39 66.62 31.36
C SER A 634 -32.97 65.22 31.16
N LYS A 635 -32.81 64.64 29.96
CA LYS A 635 -33.22 63.26 29.67
C LYS A 635 -32.23 62.23 30.18
N SER A 636 -30.95 62.60 30.31
CA SER A 636 -29.92 61.70 30.83
C SER A 636 -30.21 61.30 32.27
N GLU A 637 -30.82 62.14 33.10
CA GLU A 637 -31.21 61.74 34.47
C GLU A 637 -32.23 60.60 34.52
N GLN A 638 -33.08 60.53 33.50
CA GLN A 638 -34.11 59.50 33.37
C GLN A 638 -33.57 58.24 32.68
N ALA A 639 -32.42 58.32 32.00
CA ALA A 639 -31.82 57.20 31.30
C ALA A 639 -31.00 56.32 32.23
N ASP A 640 -31.17 55.01 32.15
CA ASP A 640 -30.34 54.06 32.91
C ASP A 640 -29.05 53.71 32.15
N LYS A 641 -29.10 53.73 30.83
CA LYS A 641 -28.02 53.28 29.94
C LYS A 641 -27.75 54.28 28.83
N MET A 642 -26.52 54.27 28.33
CA MET A 642 -26.13 54.94 27.09
C MET A 642 -25.70 53.90 26.06
N ILE A 643 -26.28 53.95 24.86
CA ILE A 643 -25.93 53.07 23.75
C ILE A 643 -25.15 53.86 22.72
N PHE A 644 -23.92 53.44 22.44
CA PHE A 644 -23.07 53.99 21.40
C PHE A 644 -23.11 53.08 20.18
N VAL A 645 -23.59 53.60 19.04
CA VAL A 645 -23.65 52.87 17.78
C VAL A 645 -22.69 53.51 16.79
N PHE A 646 -21.63 52.78 16.43
CA PHE A 646 -20.71 53.17 15.37
C PHE A 646 -21.14 52.52 14.05
N THR A 647 -21.25 53.32 12.99
CA THR A 647 -21.54 52.83 11.64
C THR A 647 -20.35 53.07 10.73
N LEU A 648 -19.85 52.00 10.12
CA LEU A 648 -18.73 52.04 9.18
C LEU A 648 -19.21 51.90 7.73
N ILE A 649 -18.54 52.62 6.83
CA ILE A 649 -18.77 52.56 5.39
C ILE A 649 -17.48 52.78 4.62
N THR A 650 -17.21 52.00 3.57
CA THR A 650 -16.04 52.24 2.72
C THR A 650 -16.32 53.26 1.61
N SER A 651 -15.25 53.81 1.02
CA SER A 651 -15.35 54.71 -0.14
C SER A 651 -16.15 54.07 -1.28
N GLY A 652 -16.81 54.90 -2.10
CA GLY A 652 -17.68 54.41 -3.17
C GLY A 652 -19.06 53.90 -2.68
N GLY A 653 -19.49 54.34 -1.49
CA GLY A 653 -20.83 54.06 -0.96
C GLY A 653 -21.02 52.62 -0.50
N GLY A 654 -19.94 51.94 -0.12
CA GLY A 654 -19.99 50.55 0.33
C GLY A 654 -20.30 49.53 -0.77
N ASN A 655 -20.24 49.89 -2.05
CA ASN A 655 -20.51 48.97 -3.17
C ASN A 655 -19.28 48.70 -4.06
N LYS A 656 -18.13 49.26 -3.68
CA LYS A 656 -16.89 49.18 -4.43
C LYS A 656 -15.78 48.67 -3.54
N ASN A 657 -15.07 47.64 -4.01
CA ASN A 657 -13.87 47.14 -3.34
C ASN A 657 -12.83 48.26 -3.22
N VAL A 658 -12.35 48.46 -1.99
CA VAL A 658 -11.28 49.39 -1.66
C VAL A 658 -10.11 48.64 -1.04
N LYS A 659 -8.91 49.15 -1.24
CA LYS A 659 -7.67 48.52 -0.80
C LYS A 659 -7.09 49.27 0.40
N PHE A 660 -6.78 48.53 1.45
CA PHE A 660 -6.12 49.08 2.63
C PHE A 660 -4.60 48.92 2.52
N TYR A 661 -3.89 50.03 2.70
CA TYR A 661 -2.43 50.08 2.71
C TYR A 661 -1.94 50.55 4.08
N SER A 662 -0.78 50.06 4.50
CA SER A 662 -0.26 50.26 5.85
C SER A 662 0.26 51.68 6.10
N ASP A 663 0.46 52.47 5.04
CA ASP A 663 0.97 53.85 5.02
C ASP A 663 -0.11 54.93 4.99
N TYR A 664 -1.39 54.55 4.85
CA TYR A 664 -2.51 55.45 5.03
C TYR A 664 -2.56 56.02 6.45
N LYS A 665 -3.05 57.26 6.58
CA LYS A 665 -2.98 58.03 7.83
C LYS A 665 -4.32 58.66 8.18
N LEU A 666 -4.64 58.66 9.47
CA LEU A 666 -5.73 59.43 10.06
C LEU A 666 -5.14 60.44 11.03
N ASN A 667 -5.31 61.73 10.73
CA ASN A 667 -4.99 62.80 11.66
C ASN A 667 -6.29 63.31 12.28
N PHE A 668 -6.37 63.42 13.60
CA PHE A 668 -7.57 63.95 14.25
C PHE A 668 -7.24 64.92 15.39
N ARG A 669 -8.17 65.83 15.65
CA ARG A 669 -8.17 66.75 16.81
C ARG A 669 -9.60 66.84 17.34
N ALA A 670 -9.75 66.63 18.64
CA ALA A 670 -10.99 66.85 19.37
C ALA A 670 -10.82 68.02 20.32
N ASN A 671 -11.75 68.98 20.27
CA ASN A 671 -11.84 70.10 21.20
C ASN A 671 -13.17 70.00 21.93
N LEU A 672 -13.11 70.17 23.23
CA LEU A 672 -14.27 70.14 24.10
C LEU A 672 -14.65 71.56 24.50
N LEU A 673 -15.90 71.95 24.28
CA LEU A 673 -16.48 73.17 24.80
C LEU A 673 -17.53 72.82 25.85
N VAL A 674 -17.40 73.36 27.06
CA VAL A 674 -18.30 73.08 28.18
C VAL A 674 -18.87 74.39 28.69
N LYS A 675 -20.19 74.45 28.90
CA LYS A 675 -20.85 75.59 29.53
C LYS A 675 -21.72 75.09 30.68
N PRO A 676 -21.14 74.97 31.90
CA PRO A 676 -21.94 74.69 33.09
C PRO A 676 -22.70 75.96 33.51
N ASN A 677 -23.86 75.79 34.13
CA ASN A 677 -24.59 76.81 34.86
C ASN A 677 -24.40 76.54 36.35
N LEU A 678 -23.35 77.12 36.92
CA LEU A 678 -22.95 76.92 38.31
C LEU A 678 -23.91 77.70 39.21
N ILE A 679 -24.49 77.02 40.19
CA ILE A 679 -25.37 77.61 41.20
C ILE A 679 -24.65 77.45 42.55
N PHE A 680 -24.20 78.57 43.10
CA PHE A 680 -23.58 78.64 44.43
C PHE A 680 -24.58 79.13 45.47
#